data_AF-A0A7Z2W0S7-F1
#
_entry.id   AF-A0A7Z2W0S7-F1
#
_cell.length_a   1.000
_cell.length_b   1.000
_cell.length_c   1.000
_cell.angle_alpha   90.00
_cell.angle_beta   90.00
_cell.angle_gamma   90.00
#
_symmetry.space_group_name_H-M   'P 1'
#
loop_
_entity.id
_entity.type
_entity.pdbx_description
1 polymer ?
#
loop_
_entity_poly.entity_id
_entity_poly.type
_entity_poly.pdbx_seq_one_letter_code
_entity_poly.pdbx_strand_id
1 'polypeptide(L)'
;MTYNCIKTSTTAAAIGTGNATVASAAAARARPLSDIPNGKQVALRIEDESGTDWELSLCTILTPTTFSRDTVLNGSSGPGVKVNFGAGAKAVQCVLVAEEVNALVGVYDIAFAQTIPLSRVGSSYMPQTAVSSALTFTPAAGAVRGALAYLRLVADGVNAPAFSGFKEWGGSIGYDNRNGIVNQIQFFCDGADSWYSVSQAVNAAPIPVPASAITLTGPTSGAVSQASSAFTIGVSPVGSAITGTIVVTPNDGGAGGSFSPATVSLTTANPSATVTYAANAAGAKTISVTNNGGLTNPSSITYTASVANSQTGSGSGNPLSLTNATFNASGKFGSSLSGGYGLAANLLPASGPVTVEFWAKTTTAAVQAALGCSYGLWVGTTDTGKATAHYGGDSGGTPDIVINSNVTVNDGAYHHFSLNIDPQGTGSTLYIDGALAGSNTTRGTISTSAPFGVRAFGGNTGFNWSGEIDEVAIYSGIKRSAAFTPSAVAVSSTEGGLIALWRLDGNGNDSNAIASTTYARLNSLNNVTENGAGPYTYQGRAGNWLNGAGGVSKVLPAGTDGSVAFGVNALASDIGMLISVTSGSTKVPYSGTLMAVYIDTQSDNKYNVITNGDAGGRVNSGVTAQVGDILRLRRAGSSFVAEIARAGAPTSFASLYTWSGQTTGAVYFQVDVSGANAAAQNVTTMGIS
;
A
#
# COMPACT_ATOMS: atom_id res chain seq x y z
N MET A 1 76.04 20.92 -12.08
CA MET A 1 75.31 22.03 -11.44
C MET A 1 75.81 23.32 -12.05
N THR A 2 75.05 23.89 -12.98
CA THR A 2 75.40 25.15 -13.63
C THR A 2 74.92 26.27 -12.72
N TYR A 3 75.84 26.89 -11.99
CA TYR A 3 75.53 28.04 -11.14
C TYR A 3 75.04 29.19 -12.02
N ASN A 4 73.74 29.51 -11.95
CA ASN A 4 73.20 30.77 -12.49
C ASN A 4 73.64 31.91 -11.58
N CYS A 5 74.95 32.18 -11.60
CA CYS A 5 75.58 33.17 -10.75
C CYS A 5 74.94 34.53 -10.99
N ILE A 6 74.28 35.08 -9.97
CA ILE A 6 74.23 36.54 -9.82
C ILE A 6 75.63 36.89 -9.30
N LYS A 7 76.36 37.77 -9.97
CA LYS A 7 77.52 38.43 -9.38
C LYS A 7 77.25 39.91 -9.52
N THR A 8 76.63 40.49 -8.51
CA THR A 8 76.53 41.93 -8.36
C THR A 8 77.54 42.32 -7.31
N SER A 9 78.55 43.12 -7.69
CA SER A 9 79.45 43.73 -6.72
C SER A 9 78.70 44.82 -5.97
N THR A 10 78.50 44.68 -4.67
CA THR A 10 78.05 45.79 -3.83
C THR A 10 79.22 46.76 -3.62
N THR A 11 79.30 47.87 -4.36
CA THR A 11 80.11 49.02 -3.95
C THR A 11 79.26 49.98 -3.14
N ALA A 12 78.99 49.64 -1.88
CA ALA A 12 78.41 50.54 -0.88
C ALA A 12 78.73 50.03 0.53
N ALA A 13 78.68 50.94 1.52
CA ALA A 13 79.07 50.77 2.92
C ALA A 13 78.66 49.44 3.58
N ALA A 14 79.41 49.01 4.60
CA ALA A 14 79.26 47.77 5.37
C ALA A 14 77.82 47.20 5.37
N ILE A 15 77.65 45.95 4.93
CA ILE A 15 76.36 45.27 5.05
C ILE A 15 76.23 44.84 6.51
N GLY A 16 75.58 45.70 7.30
CA GLY A 16 75.20 45.40 8.68
C GLY A 16 74.24 44.19 8.77
N THR A 17 73.62 44.01 9.92
CA THR A 17 72.62 42.93 10.14
C THR A 17 71.24 43.21 9.50
N GLY A 18 71.13 44.32 8.75
CA GLY A 18 69.91 44.76 8.06
C GLY A 18 69.74 44.17 6.66
N ASN A 19 68.89 44.82 5.87
CA ASN A 19 68.67 44.48 4.46
C ASN A 19 69.93 44.77 3.63
N ALA A 20 70.11 44.02 2.55
CA ALA A 20 71.24 44.18 1.63
C ALA A 20 70.76 44.75 0.29
N THR A 21 71.48 45.74 -0.22
CA THR A 21 71.21 46.37 -1.52
C THR A 21 72.38 46.13 -2.47
N VAL A 22 72.09 45.61 -3.66
CA VAL A 22 73.06 45.32 -4.72
C VAL A 22 73.06 46.40 -5.80
N ALA A 23 74.20 46.58 -6.48
CA ALA A 23 74.27 47.45 -7.65
C ALA A 23 73.34 46.94 -8.76
N SER A 24 72.76 47.85 -9.55
CA SER A 24 71.79 47.54 -10.60
C SER A 24 72.38 46.80 -11.82
N ALA A 25 73.71 46.68 -11.93
CA ALA A 25 74.38 45.99 -13.02
C ALA A 25 74.90 44.60 -12.58
N ALA A 26 74.47 43.56 -13.29
CA ALA A 26 75.01 42.20 -13.13
C ALA A 26 76.36 42.06 -13.83
N ALA A 27 77.27 41.22 -13.29
CA ALA A 27 78.50 40.86 -13.99
C ALA A 27 78.22 40.10 -15.30
N ALA A 28 79.22 40.01 -16.17
CA ALA A 28 79.11 39.26 -17.42
C ALA A 28 78.71 37.80 -17.15
N ARG A 29 77.65 37.32 -17.84
CA ARG A 29 77.04 35.98 -17.71
C ARG A 29 76.23 35.73 -16.42
N ALA A 30 75.84 36.80 -15.72
CA ALA A 30 74.95 36.76 -14.56
C ALA A 30 73.56 37.34 -14.86
N ARG A 31 72.51 36.81 -14.21
CA ARG A 31 71.18 37.45 -14.20
C ARG A 31 71.14 38.55 -13.13
N PRO A 32 70.51 39.71 -13.37
CA PRO A 32 70.37 40.74 -12.34
C PRO A 32 69.33 40.31 -11.28
N LEU A 33 69.43 40.87 -10.07
CA LEU A 33 68.42 40.65 -9.01
C LEU A 33 67.02 41.08 -9.45
N SER A 34 66.93 42.07 -10.34
CA SER A 34 65.69 42.59 -10.92
C SER A 34 64.86 41.58 -11.71
N ASP A 35 65.45 40.45 -12.09
CA ASP A 35 64.75 39.36 -12.75
C ASP A 35 63.87 38.53 -11.80
N ILE A 36 64.05 38.69 -10.49
CA ILE A 36 63.25 38.02 -9.47
C ILE A 36 62.16 38.99 -9.01
N PRO A 37 60.87 38.64 -9.12
CA PRO A 37 59.78 39.52 -8.71
C PRO A 37 59.87 39.92 -7.23
N ASN A 38 59.50 41.16 -6.93
CA ASN A 38 59.36 41.63 -5.55
C ASN A 38 58.41 40.71 -4.75
N GLY A 39 58.74 40.47 -3.48
CA GLY A 39 58.02 39.59 -2.56
C GLY A 39 58.39 38.10 -2.67
N LYS A 40 59.24 37.70 -3.62
CA LYS A 40 59.68 36.30 -3.72
C LYS A 40 60.81 35.97 -2.75
N GLN A 41 60.75 34.77 -2.19
CA GLN A 41 61.83 34.20 -1.37
C GLN A 41 62.82 33.41 -2.23
N VAL A 42 64.11 33.64 -2.00
CA VAL A 42 65.23 32.97 -2.68
C VAL A 42 66.38 32.72 -1.70
N ALA A 43 67.15 31.65 -1.93
CA ALA A 43 68.36 31.39 -1.15
C ALA A 43 69.55 32.12 -1.79
N LEU A 44 70.11 33.10 -1.06
CA LEU A 44 71.26 33.88 -1.51
C LEU A 44 72.47 33.56 -0.63
N ARG A 45 73.61 33.29 -1.27
CA ARG A 45 74.91 33.28 -0.63
C ARG A 45 75.57 34.64 -0.79
N ILE A 46 75.95 35.26 0.32
CA ILE A 46 76.74 36.48 0.38
C ILE A 46 78.14 36.10 0.84
N GLU A 47 79.17 36.53 0.13
CA GLU A 47 80.57 36.21 0.45
C GLU A 47 81.44 37.46 0.21
N ASP A 48 82.39 37.70 1.11
CA ASP A 48 83.43 38.71 0.92
C ASP A 48 84.49 38.26 -0.10
N GLU A 49 85.35 39.18 -0.55
CA GLU A 49 86.39 38.82 -1.53
C GLU A 49 87.46 37.87 -0.97
N SER A 50 87.60 37.80 0.35
CA SER A 50 88.52 36.91 1.04
C SER A 50 87.98 35.49 1.23
N GLY A 51 86.66 35.28 1.08
CA GLY A 51 85.97 34.02 1.41
C GLY A 51 85.89 33.73 2.92
N THR A 52 86.32 34.66 3.77
CA THR A 52 86.38 34.51 5.23
C THR A 52 85.02 34.77 5.85
N ASP A 53 84.38 35.87 5.46
CA ASP A 53 83.02 36.18 5.86
C ASP A 53 82.08 35.73 4.74
N TRP A 54 81.24 34.75 5.06
CA TRP A 54 80.20 34.27 4.16
C TRP A 54 78.93 33.90 4.91
N GLU A 55 77.81 34.02 4.22
CA GLU A 55 76.47 33.68 4.72
C GLU A 55 75.63 33.07 3.61
N LEU A 56 74.88 32.01 3.92
CA LEU A 56 73.79 31.49 3.10
C LEU A 56 72.47 31.76 3.82
N SER A 57 71.60 32.57 3.19
CA SER A 57 70.35 33.03 3.80
C SER A 57 69.15 32.84 2.89
N LEU A 58 68.02 32.51 3.49
CA LEU A 58 66.71 32.67 2.86
C LEU A 58 66.34 34.15 2.90
N CYS A 59 66.11 34.73 1.73
CA CYS A 59 66.00 36.16 1.52
C CYS A 59 64.69 36.49 0.79
N THR A 60 64.00 37.56 1.19
CA THR A 60 62.86 38.11 0.44
C THR A 60 63.31 39.27 -0.43
N ILE A 61 62.98 39.25 -1.72
CA ILE A 61 63.26 40.38 -2.62
C ILE A 61 62.31 41.53 -2.28
N LEU A 62 62.84 42.65 -1.80
CA LEU A 62 62.06 43.83 -1.40
C LEU A 62 61.86 44.78 -2.57
N THR A 63 62.92 44.98 -3.35
CA THR A 63 62.95 45.80 -4.56
C THR A 63 63.87 45.13 -5.59
N PRO A 64 63.90 45.59 -6.86
CA PRO A 64 64.78 45.02 -7.89
C PRO A 64 66.28 45.03 -7.54
N THR A 65 66.69 45.77 -6.51
CA THR A 65 68.08 45.86 -6.05
C THR A 65 68.24 45.54 -4.56
N THR A 66 67.18 45.25 -3.82
CA THR A 66 67.26 45.08 -2.35
C THR A 66 66.56 43.80 -1.91
N PHE A 67 67.18 43.07 -0.99
CA PHE A 67 66.61 41.89 -0.37
C PHE A 67 66.81 41.92 1.15
N SER A 68 65.89 41.28 1.87
CA SER A 68 66.04 41.01 3.30
C SER A 68 66.83 39.74 3.54
N ARG A 69 67.46 39.64 4.71
CA ARG A 69 68.10 38.42 5.20
C ARG A 69 67.20 37.85 6.30
N ASP A 70 66.21 37.05 5.92
CA ASP A 70 65.15 36.64 6.84
C ASP A 70 65.63 35.54 7.78
N THR A 71 66.25 34.50 7.21
CA THR A 71 66.74 33.34 7.96
C THR A 71 68.13 32.96 7.48
N VAL A 72 69.12 33.02 8.36
CA VAL A 72 70.47 32.51 8.07
C VAL A 72 70.46 30.99 8.17
N LEU A 73 70.62 30.31 7.04
CA LEU A 73 70.66 28.85 6.98
C LEU A 73 72.01 28.32 7.45
N ASN A 74 73.09 29.01 7.06
CA ASN A 74 74.45 28.72 7.50
C ASN A 74 75.37 29.93 7.23
N GLY A 75 76.52 29.99 7.88
CA GLY A 75 77.50 31.04 7.63
C GLY A 75 78.73 30.93 8.51
N SER A 76 79.71 31.77 8.23
CA SER A 76 80.94 31.96 9.01
C SER A 76 80.70 32.27 10.50
N SER A 77 79.56 32.88 10.85
CA SER A 77 79.14 33.15 12.24
C SER A 77 78.20 32.09 12.84
N GLY A 78 77.94 30.99 12.12
CA GLY A 78 77.02 29.92 12.52
C GLY A 78 75.57 30.11 12.00
N PRO A 79 74.74 29.04 12.03
CA PRO A 79 73.36 29.09 11.58
C PRO A 79 72.50 30.00 12.47
N GLY A 80 71.53 30.70 11.87
CA GLY A 80 70.67 31.66 12.55
C GLY A 80 71.31 33.01 12.90
N VAL A 81 72.64 33.16 12.75
CA VAL A 81 73.37 34.38 13.10
C VAL A 81 73.78 35.14 11.85
N LYS A 82 73.32 36.39 11.75
CA LYS A 82 73.66 37.30 10.65
C LYS A 82 75.12 37.72 10.70
N VAL A 83 75.87 37.42 9.64
CA VAL A 83 77.23 37.93 9.43
C VAL A 83 77.18 39.45 9.20
N ASN A 84 78.00 40.19 9.94
CA ASN A 84 78.16 41.63 9.77
C ASN A 84 79.33 41.88 8.81
N PHE A 85 79.01 42.12 7.54
CA PHE A 85 80.05 42.24 6.51
C PHE A 85 80.67 43.64 6.50
N GLY A 86 82.01 43.70 6.59
CA GLY A 86 82.76 44.95 6.49
C GLY A 86 82.64 45.64 5.13
N ALA A 87 83.13 46.87 5.04
CA ALA A 87 83.18 47.64 3.79
C ALA A 87 83.99 46.89 2.70
N GLY A 88 83.62 47.07 1.44
CA GLY A 88 84.26 46.43 0.27
C GLY A 88 83.27 45.60 -0.56
N ALA A 89 83.68 45.18 -1.74
CA ALA A 89 82.83 44.41 -2.65
C ALA A 89 82.43 43.06 -2.02
N LYS A 90 81.21 42.62 -2.30
CA LYS A 90 80.67 41.30 -1.92
C LYS A 90 80.13 40.60 -3.15
N ALA A 91 80.24 39.28 -3.17
CA ALA A 91 79.57 38.43 -4.13
C ALA A 91 78.23 37.97 -3.55
N VAL A 92 77.12 38.32 -4.21
CA VAL A 92 75.78 37.81 -3.89
C VAL A 92 75.35 36.84 -4.96
N GLN A 93 75.32 35.55 -4.63
CA GLN A 93 75.01 34.45 -5.53
C GLN A 93 73.65 33.86 -5.19
N CYS A 94 72.77 33.73 -6.18
CA CYS A 94 71.57 32.90 -6.02
C CYS A 94 71.98 31.43 -6.11
N VAL A 95 71.71 30.66 -5.06
CA VAL A 95 72.15 29.25 -4.96
C VAL A 95 71.06 28.28 -5.42
N LEU A 96 69.77 28.67 -5.31
CA LEU A 96 68.60 27.87 -5.70
C LEU A 96 67.44 28.77 -6.15
N VAL A 97 66.70 28.40 -7.20
CA VAL A 97 65.44 29.09 -7.59
C VAL A 97 64.27 28.62 -6.72
N ALA A 98 63.15 29.37 -6.67
CA ALA A 98 62.01 29.08 -5.79
C ALA A 98 61.45 27.64 -5.89
N GLU A 99 61.50 27.03 -7.08
CA GLU A 99 61.11 25.62 -7.28
C GLU A 99 62.07 24.62 -6.62
N GLU A 100 63.35 24.96 -6.50
CA GLU A 100 64.38 24.16 -5.82
C GLU A 100 64.42 24.44 -4.31
N VAL A 101 63.92 25.60 -3.86
CA VAL A 101 63.68 25.88 -2.44
C VAL A 101 62.56 24.98 -1.90
N ASN A 102 61.48 24.75 -2.66
CA ASN A 102 60.45 23.77 -2.28
C ASN A 102 60.99 22.33 -2.18
N ALA A 103 62.07 22.01 -2.91
CA ALA A 103 62.78 20.74 -2.77
C ALA A 103 63.60 20.62 -1.47
N LEU A 104 64.00 21.74 -0.86
CA LEU A 104 64.63 21.76 0.47
C LEU A 104 63.62 21.62 1.61
N VAL A 105 62.39 22.13 1.42
CA VAL A 105 61.32 22.11 2.44
C VAL A 105 60.42 20.88 2.31
N GLY A 106 60.44 20.22 1.13
CA GLY A 106 59.71 18.98 0.88
C GLY A 106 58.19 19.14 0.97
N VAL A 107 57.63 20.27 0.50
CA VAL A 107 56.19 20.54 0.49
C VAL A 107 55.76 21.06 -0.89
N TYR A 108 54.75 20.43 -1.51
CA TYR A 108 54.30 20.75 -2.87
C TYR A 108 52.78 20.75 -2.96
N ASP A 109 52.16 21.83 -3.41
CA ASP A 109 50.74 21.80 -3.81
C ASP A 109 50.62 21.28 -5.25
N ILE A 110 49.77 20.28 -5.46
CA ILE A 110 49.58 19.61 -6.75
C ILE A 110 48.09 19.50 -7.10
N ALA A 111 47.79 19.34 -8.38
CA ALA A 111 46.42 19.08 -8.82
C ALA A 111 45.92 17.72 -8.29
N PHE A 112 44.59 17.58 -8.17
CA PHE A 112 43.97 16.30 -7.88
C PHE A 112 44.35 15.26 -8.94
N ALA A 113 44.80 14.08 -8.48
CA ALA A 113 45.16 12.97 -9.35
C ALA A 113 44.76 11.63 -8.73
N GLN A 114 44.24 10.72 -9.54
CA GLN A 114 43.99 9.33 -9.13
C GLN A 114 45.24 8.46 -9.23
N THR A 115 46.17 8.82 -10.11
CA THR A 115 47.53 8.29 -10.12
C THR A 115 48.40 9.14 -9.19
N ILE A 116 48.71 8.61 -8.01
CA ILE A 116 49.34 9.35 -6.92
C ILE A 116 50.84 9.55 -7.19
N PRO A 117 51.32 10.81 -7.26
CA PRO A 117 52.70 11.10 -7.61
C PRO A 117 53.63 10.92 -6.40
N LEU A 118 54.20 9.73 -6.25
CA LEU A 118 55.19 9.39 -5.20
C LEU A 118 56.65 9.42 -5.71
N SER A 119 56.92 10.09 -6.83
CA SER A 119 58.23 10.08 -7.50
C SER A 119 59.28 11.04 -6.94
N ARG A 120 58.96 11.76 -5.86
CA ARG A 120 59.86 12.73 -5.22
C ARG A 120 59.74 12.67 -3.71
N VAL A 121 60.84 12.93 -3.00
CA VAL A 121 60.87 13.01 -1.53
C VAL A 121 60.11 14.26 -1.07
N GLY A 122 59.37 14.11 0.03
CA GLY A 122 58.56 15.19 0.62
C GLY A 122 57.05 15.00 0.42
N SER A 123 56.29 15.95 0.96
CA SER A 123 54.83 15.96 1.03
C SER A 123 54.21 16.71 -0.15
N SER A 124 53.36 16.02 -0.90
CA SER A 124 52.49 16.64 -1.90
C SER A 124 51.08 16.82 -1.33
N TYR A 125 50.42 17.95 -1.57
CA TYR A 125 49.07 18.24 -1.10
C TYR A 125 48.15 18.47 -2.29
N MET A 126 47.07 17.69 -2.35
CA MET A 126 46.00 17.86 -3.33
C MET A 126 44.88 18.71 -2.74
N PRO A 127 44.11 19.44 -3.58
CA PRO A 127 42.93 20.15 -3.12
C PRO A 127 41.88 19.19 -2.54
N GLN A 128 41.03 19.70 -1.65
CA GLN A 128 39.87 18.96 -1.19
C GLN A 128 38.89 18.73 -2.34
N THR A 129 38.47 17.48 -2.53
CA THR A 129 37.63 17.07 -3.67
C THR A 129 36.36 16.40 -3.15
N ALA A 130 35.21 16.76 -3.70
CA ALA A 130 33.97 16.03 -3.45
C ALA A 130 33.93 14.75 -4.27
N VAL A 131 33.52 13.64 -3.65
CA VAL A 131 33.28 12.40 -4.39
C VAL A 131 31.94 12.53 -5.10
N SER A 132 31.90 12.16 -6.39
CA SER A 132 30.68 12.16 -7.20
C SER A 132 30.53 10.90 -8.07
N SER A 133 31.53 10.02 -8.04
CA SER A 133 31.60 8.77 -8.80
C SER A 133 32.65 7.85 -8.16
N ALA A 134 32.70 6.58 -8.57
CA ALA A 134 33.75 5.66 -8.18
C ALA A 134 35.14 6.24 -8.53
N LEU A 135 36.06 6.21 -7.56
CA LEU A 135 37.45 6.65 -7.69
C LEU A 135 38.38 5.46 -7.43
N THR A 136 39.44 5.33 -8.22
CA THR A 136 40.47 4.29 -8.01
C THR A 136 41.84 4.94 -7.97
N PHE A 137 42.48 4.92 -6.80
CA PHE A 137 43.82 5.44 -6.62
C PHE A 137 44.88 4.37 -6.90
N THR A 138 45.92 4.74 -7.65
CA THR A 138 47.07 3.89 -7.98
C THR A 138 48.38 4.63 -7.77
N PRO A 139 49.48 3.97 -7.35
CA PRO A 139 50.77 4.63 -7.26
C PRO A 139 51.31 4.93 -8.66
N ALA A 140 51.85 6.13 -8.87
CA ALA A 140 52.59 6.45 -10.09
C ALA A 140 53.88 5.61 -10.17
N ALA A 141 54.35 5.34 -11.39
CA ALA A 141 55.64 4.70 -11.60
C ALA A 141 56.79 5.53 -10.98
N GLY A 142 57.80 4.85 -10.44
CA GLY A 142 58.98 5.48 -9.86
C GLY A 142 58.78 6.02 -8.44
N ALA A 143 57.92 5.40 -7.63
CA ALA A 143 57.77 5.75 -6.22
C ALA A 143 59.11 5.66 -5.46
N VAL A 144 59.44 6.68 -4.65
CA VAL A 144 60.70 6.76 -3.91
C VAL A 144 60.47 6.81 -2.41
N ARG A 145 61.44 6.29 -1.64
CA ARG A 145 61.40 6.33 -0.18
C ARG A 145 61.26 7.76 0.34
N GLY A 146 60.30 7.97 1.25
CA GLY A 146 60.05 9.28 1.87
C GLY A 146 59.21 10.23 1.02
N ALA A 147 58.62 9.74 -0.08
CA ALA A 147 57.54 10.44 -0.78
C ALA A 147 56.23 10.34 0.00
N LEU A 148 55.50 11.45 0.14
CA LEU A 148 54.16 11.50 0.72
C LEU A 148 53.21 12.28 -0.18
N ALA A 149 51.94 11.91 -0.18
CA ALA A 149 50.86 12.70 -0.79
C ALA A 149 49.64 12.74 0.14
N TYR A 150 48.98 13.89 0.22
CA TYR A 150 47.81 14.12 1.06
C TYR A 150 46.64 14.58 0.21
N LEU A 151 45.46 14.02 0.48
CA LEU A 151 44.21 14.33 -0.18
C LEU A 151 43.09 14.41 0.85
N ARG A 152 42.15 15.34 0.68
CA ARG A 152 40.89 15.36 1.42
C ARG A 152 39.74 15.03 0.49
N LEU A 153 38.94 14.03 0.84
CA LEU A 153 37.73 13.64 0.11
C LEU A 153 36.50 13.91 0.95
N VAL A 154 35.52 14.61 0.38
CA VAL A 154 34.18 14.71 0.97
C VAL A 154 33.35 13.53 0.46
N ALA A 155 32.94 12.64 1.38
CA ALA A 155 32.13 11.48 1.06
C ALA A 155 30.71 11.88 0.60
N ASP A 156 30.10 11.07 -0.27
CA ASP A 156 28.78 11.33 -0.86
C ASP A 156 27.68 10.39 -0.33
N GLY A 157 28.01 9.43 0.54
CA GLY A 157 27.06 8.42 1.01
C GLY A 157 27.00 7.15 0.16
N VAL A 158 27.65 7.13 -1.01
CA VAL A 158 27.42 6.12 -2.05
C VAL A 158 28.72 5.53 -2.58
N ASN A 159 29.66 6.35 -3.01
CA ASN A 159 30.88 5.94 -3.68
C ASN A 159 32.07 5.90 -2.70
N ALA A 160 32.60 4.71 -2.44
CA ALA A 160 33.84 4.53 -1.70
C ALA A 160 35.04 4.43 -2.67
N PRO A 161 36.16 5.11 -2.40
CA PRO A 161 37.37 5.00 -3.22
C PRO A 161 38.04 3.65 -3.07
N ALA A 162 38.60 3.14 -4.15
CA ALA A 162 39.46 1.95 -4.16
C ALA A 162 40.94 2.33 -4.18
N PHE A 163 41.79 1.56 -3.49
CA PHE A 163 43.23 1.79 -3.38
C PHE A 163 44.00 0.63 -4.01
N SER A 164 44.15 0.66 -5.33
CA SER A 164 44.78 -0.42 -6.08
C SER A 164 46.29 -0.25 -6.15
N GLY A 165 47.05 -1.29 -5.81
CA GLY A 165 48.53 -1.22 -5.75
C GLY A 165 49.09 -0.53 -4.50
N PHE A 166 48.23 -0.15 -3.56
CA PHE A 166 48.62 0.33 -2.24
C PHE A 166 48.32 -0.71 -1.15
N LYS A 167 49.16 -0.76 -0.12
CA LYS A 167 48.87 -1.50 1.13
C LYS A 167 48.26 -0.56 2.16
N GLU A 168 47.26 -1.02 2.91
CA GLU A 168 46.70 -0.22 4.00
C GLU A 168 47.63 -0.22 5.21
N TRP A 169 47.94 0.97 5.73
CA TRP A 169 48.75 1.12 6.93
C TRP A 169 47.95 0.76 8.18
N GLY A 170 48.58 0.07 9.15
CA GLY A 170 47.90 -0.41 10.36
C GLY A 170 47.29 0.67 11.27
N GLY A 171 47.66 1.94 11.09
CA GLY A 171 47.04 3.08 11.78
C GLY A 171 45.87 3.73 11.03
N SER A 172 45.50 3.22 9.86
CA SER A 172 44.29 3.64 9.12
C SER A 172 43.04 3.28 9.91
N ILE A 173 42.06 4.19 9.93
CA ILE A 173 40.74 3.94 10.52
C ILE A 173 39.67 3.68 9.45
N GLY A 174 40.11 3.52 8.19
CA GLY A 174 39.24 3.24 7.05
C GLY A 174 38.52 4.49 6.53
N TYR A 175 37.96 4.36 5.33
CA TYR A 175 37.17 5.42 4.69
C TYR A 175 35.74 5.43 5.25
N ASP A 176 35.34 6.56 5.82
CA ASP A 176 33.98 6.77 6.30
C ASP A 176 33.13 7.36 5.18
N ASN A 177 32.26 6.52 4.61
CA ASN A 177 31.43 6.89 3.48
C ASN A 177 30.11 7.57 3.90
N ARG A 178 29.93 7.99 5.15
CA ARG A 178 28.76 8.80 5.52
C ARG A 178 28.83 10.15 4.82
N ASN A 179 27.75 10.53 4.12
CA ASN A 179 27.71 11.74 3.29
C ASN A 179 28.16 13.00 4.06
N GLY A 180 29.02 13.80 3.44
CA GLY A 180 29.57 15.03 4.01
C GLY A 180 30.74 14.82 4.97
N ILE A 181 31.14 13.58 5.29
CA ILE A 181 32.36 13.32 6.08
C ILE A 181 33.60 13.63 5.23
N VAL A 182 34.50 14.44 5.78
CA VAL A 182 35.81 14.71 5.19
C VAL A 182 36.79 13.64 5.64
N ASN A 183 37.24 12.83 4.69
CA ASN A 183 38.27 11.82 4.84
C ASN A 183 39.61 12.41 4.43
N GLN A 184 40.58 12.47 5.34
CA GLN A 184 41.96 12.77 5.02
C GLN A 184 42.70 11.46 4.69
N ILE A 185 43.23 11.40 3.48
CA ILE A 185 43.99 10.26 2.96
C ILE A 185 45.45 10.68 2.84
N GLN A 186 46.33 9.90 3.44
CA GLN A 186 47.76 10.00 3.30
C GLN A 186 48.27 8.81 2.49
N PHE A 187 49.04 9.07 1.44
CA PHE A 187 49.78 8.08 0.67
C PHE A 187 51.27 8.25 0.94
N PHE A 188 52.03 7.16 1.00
CA PHE A 188 53.48 7.24 1.18
C PHE A 188 54.21 6.00 0.66
N CYS A 189 55.53 6.11 0.43
CA CYS A 189 56.38 4.98 0.07
C CYS A 189 57.58 4.85 1.02
N ASP A 190 57.81 3.64 1.53
CA ASP A 190 58.93 3.34 2.45
C ASP A 190 60.20 2.85 1.73
N GLY A 191 60.13 2.73 0.40
CA GLY A 191 61.18 2.22 -0.48
C GLY A 191 60.96 0.78 -0.95
N ALA A 192 60.07 0.02 -0.33
CA ALA A 192 59.68 -1.32 -0.75
C ALA A 192 58.22 -1.35 -1.23
N ASP A 193 57.33 -0.72 -0.48
CA ASP A 193 55.90 -0.72 -0.70
C ASP A 193 55.34 0.70 -0.79
N SER A 194 54.21 0.81 -1.48
CA SER A 194 53.37 2.01 -1.45
C SER A 194 52.21 1.77 -0.49
N TRP A 195 52.00 2.71 0.43
CA TRP A 195 51.04 2.64 1.51
C TRP A 195 49.97 3.74 1.40
N TYR A 196 48.81 3.48 1.99
CA TYR A 196 47.82 4.50 2.27
C TYR A 196 47.32 4.42 3.72
N SER A 197 46.85 5.54 4.25
CA SER A 197 46.18 5.63 5.55
C SER A 197 45.03 6.63 5.46
N VAL A 198 43.86 6.24 5.96
CA VAL A 198 42.68 7.11 6.00
C VAL A 198 42.39 7.51 7.44
N SER A 199 42.04 8.78 7.63
CA SER A 199 41.68 9.39 8.91
C SER A 199 40.58 10.44 8.76
N GLN A 200 39.85 10.71 9.84
CA GLN A 200 38.88 11.79 9.94
C GLN A 200 39.14 12.61 11.20
N ALA A 201 38.53 13.79 11.32
CA ALA A 201 38.54 14.53 12.57
C ALA A 201 37.88 13.72 13.71
N VAL A 202 38.38 13.85 14.94
CA VAL A 202 37.73 13.26 16.11
C VAL A 202 36.30 13.79 16.20
N ASN A 203 35.33 12.88 16.33
CA ASN A 203 33.89 13.20 16.29
C ASN A 203 33.45 13.89 14.99
N ALA A 204 34.05 13.54 13.85
CA ALA A 204 33.58 14.01 12.54
C ALA A 204 32.08 13.77 12.41
N ALA A 205 31.33 14.87 12.35
CA ALA A 205 29.89 14.86 12.14
C ALA A 205 29.61 15.02 10.64
N PRO A 206 28.66 14.24 10.07
CA PRO A 206 28.20 14.46 8.71
C PRO A 206 27.75 15.92 8.55
N ILE A 207 28.14 16.58 7.45
CA ILE A 207 27.51 17.87 7.10
C ILE A 207 26.07 17.54 6.71
N PRO A 208 25.07 18.07 7.44
CA PRO A 208 23.68 17.73 7.14
C PRO A 208 23.30 18.35 5.80
N VAL A 209 23.06 17.51 4.79
CA VAL A 209 22.51 17.96 3.51
C VAL A 209 21.09 18.45 3.76
N PRO A 210 20.71 19.69 3.39
CA PRO A 210 19.36 20.16 3.59
C PRO A 210 18.39 19.42 2.66
N ALA A 211 17.20 19.10 3.18
CA ALA A 211 16.12 18.57 2.36
C ALA A 211 15.72 19.60 1.29
N SER A 212 15.47 19.14 0.07
CA SER A 212 15.09 20.00 -1.06
C SER A 212 13.70 19.69 -1.61
N ALA A 213 13.17 18.49 -1.33
CA ALA A 213 11.84 18.07 -1.77
C ALA A 213 11.18 17.13 -0.75
N ILE A 214 9.84 17.07 -0.80
CA ILE A 214 9.04 16.03 -0.16
C ILE A 214 8.95 14.83 -1.11
N THR A 215 8.98 13.62 -0.56
CA THR A 215 8.69 12.38 -1.28
C THR A 215 7.33 11.84 -0.86
N LEU A 216 6.63 11.21 -1.80
CA LEU A 216 5.36 10.54 -1.56
C LEU A 216 5.39 9.19 -2.28
N THR A 217 5.23 8.11 -1.52
CA THR A 217 5.04 6.76 -2.03
C THR A 217 3.86 6.11 -1.29
N GLY A 218 3.28 5.06 -1.85
CA GLY A 218 2.14 4.40 -1.22
C GLY A 218 1.35 3.56 -2.19
N PRO A 219 0.18 3.05 -1.75
CA PRO A 219 -0.66 2.22 -2.58
C PRO A 219 -1.25 2.99 -3.77
N THR A 220 -1.49 2.28 -4.85
CA THR A 220 -2.23 2.76 -6.03
C THR A 220 -3.67 2.26 -6.07
N SER A 221 -4.10 1.49 -5.08
CA SER A 221 -5.46 0.98 -4.97
C SER A 221 -5.86 0.66 -3.52
N GLY A 222 -7.17 0.58 -3.30
CA GLY A 222 -7.76 0.05 -2.07
C GLY A 222 -9.28 0.15 -2.11
N ALA A 223 -9.93 -0.19 -0.99
CA ALA A 223 -11.39 -0.29 -0.93
C ALA A 223 -12.06 1.04 -0.55
N VAL A 224 -13.27 1.27 -1.05
CA VAL A 224 -14.15 2.35 -0.58
C VAL A 224 -14.47 2.15 0.90
N SER A 225 -14.50 3.26 1.65
CA SER A 225 -14.80 3.38 3.09
C SER A 225 -13.89 2.60 4.04
N GLN A 226 -12.76 2.08 3.54
CA GLN A 226 -11.75 1.42 4.36
C GLN A 226 -10.44 2.19 4.29
N ALA A 227 -9.71 2.21 5.40
CA ALA A 227 -8.37 2.77 5.42
C ALA A 227 -7.46 1.97 4.47
N SER A 228 -6.77 2.67 3.58
CA SER A 228 -5.74 2.09 2.72
C SER A 228 -4.57 1.53 3.54
N SER A 229 -3.69 0.76 2.89
CA SER A 229 -2.32 0.64 3.39
C SER A 229 -1.63 2.01 3.42
N ALA A 230 -0.56 2.13 4.21
CA ALA A 230 0.08 3.41 4.47
C ALA A 230 0.71 4.04 3.21
N PHE A 231 0.42 5.31 2.98
CA PHE A 231 1.26 6.20 2.20
C PHE A 231 2.42 6.65 3.09
N THR A 232 3.62 6.67 2.52
CA THR A 232 4.85 7.14 3.17
C THR A 232 5.22 8.50 2.61
N ILE A 233 5.35 9.48 3.51
CA ILE A 233 5.77 10.84 3.22
C ILE A 233 7.17 11.01 3.82
N GLY A 234 8.14 11.42 3.02
CA GLY A 234 9.50 11.65 3.47
C GLY A 234 10.13 12.89 2.84
N VAL A 235 11.44 13.00 2.95
CA VAL A 235 12.25 14.04 2.30
C VAL A 235 13.26 13.45 1.32
N SER A 236 13.62 14.24 0.32
CA SER A 236 14.72 13.97 -0.60
C SER A 236 15.82 15.04 -0.46
N PRO A 237 17.11 14.65 -0.44
CA PRO A 237 17.61 13.27 -0.30
C PRO A 237 17.19 12.59 1.02
N VAL A 238 17.10 11.26 1.05
CA VAL A 238 16.71 10.52 2.27
C VAL A 238 17.74 10.77 3.38
N GLY A 239 17.28 11.06 4.60
CA GLY A 239 18.14 11.37 5.74
C GLY A 239 18.68 12.81 5.76
N SER A 240 18.20 13.66 4.86
CA SER A 240 18.55 15.08 4.84
C SER A 240 17.99 15.84 6.05
N ALA A 241 18.69 16.91 6.43
CA ALA A 241 18.29 17.79 7.52
C ALA A 241 17.08 18.65 7.15
N ILE A 242 16.20 18.82 8.11
CA ILE A 242 15.00 19.65 8.03
C ILE A 242 15.18 20.83 8.98
N THR A 243 15.02 22.04 8.46
CA THR A 243 15.05 23.26 9.28
C THR A 243 13.70 23.43 9.96
N GLY A 244 13.64 23.29 11.28
CA GLY A 244 12.41 23.38 12.04
C GLY A 244 11.50 22.15 11.87
N THR A 245 10.19 22.40 11.81
CA THR A 245 9.16 21.37 11.60
C THR A 245 8.42 21.67 10.31
N ILE A 246 8.39 20.71 9.39
CA ILE A 246 7.63 20.80 8.15
C ILE A 246 6.31 20.05 8.36
N VAL A 247 5.20 20.77 8.23
CA VAL A 247 3.86 20.17 8.23
C VAL A 247 3.50 19.85 6.79
N VAL A 248 3.15 18.59 6.55
CA VAL A 248 2.72 18.08 5.26
C VAL A 248 1.23 17.73 5.33
N THR A 249 0.46 18.25 4.37
CA THR A 249 -0.99 18.08 4.28
C THR A 249 -1.33 17.27 3.02
N PRO A 250 -1.80 16.02 3.16
CA PRO A 250 -2.34 15.23 2.07
C PRO A 250 -3.68 15.79 1.55
N ASN A 251 -3.94 15.56 0.26
CA ASN A 251 -5.15 16.02 -0.42
C ASN A 251 -5.55 15.02 -1.51
N ASP A 252 -6.85 14.81 -1.71
CA ASP A 252 -7.43 13.85 -2.67
C ASP A 252 -8.03 14.51 -3.93
N GLY A 253 -7.80 15.81 -4.11
CA GLY A 253 -8.38 16.62 -5.18
C GLY A 253 -9.85 16.98 -4.98
N GLY A 254 -10.38 16.88 -3.76
CA GLY A 254 -11.79 17.17 -3.45
C GLY A 254 -12.71 15.98 -3.69
N ALA A 255 -12.18 14.77 -3.70
CA ALA A 255 -12.93 13.55 -3.95
C ALA A 255 -13.72 13.03 -2.72
N GLY A 256 -13.64 13.75 -1.60
CA GLY A 256 -14.45 13.55 -0.40
C GLY A 256 -14.00 12.41 0.50
N GLY A 257 -12.82 11.84 0.27
CA GLY A 257 -12.19 10.88 1.17
C GLY A 257 -11.51 11.56 2.36
N SER A 258 -11.02 10.75 3.31
CA SER A 258 -10.39 11.25 4.54
C SER A 258 -8.99 10.66 4.73
N PHE A 259 -8.07 11.47 5.25
CA PHE A 259 -6.72 11.05 5.61
C PHE A 259 -6.58 10.93 7.14
N SER A 260 -5.92 9.86 7.60
CA SER A 260 -5.65 9.62 9.01
C SER A 260 -4.17 9.34 9.24
N PRO A 261 -3.41 10.26 9.87
CA PRO A 261 -3.83 11.60 10.32
C PRO A 261 -4.03 12.59 9.14
N ALA A 262 -4.79 13.67 9.35
CA ALA A 262 -5.07 14.69 8.33
C ALA A 262 -3.84 15.53 7.93
N THR A 263 -2.81 15.56 8.78
CA THR A 263 -1.51 16.18 8.52
C THR A 263 -0.42 15.38 9.23
N VAL A 264 0.80 15.38 8.69
CA VAL A 264 1.98 14.81 9.34
C VAL A 264 3.06 15.87 9.53
N SER A 265 3.90 15.72 10.55
CA SER A 265 5.01 16.63 10.83
C SER A 265 6.34 15.92 10.62
N LEU A 266 7.22 16.51 9.81
CA LEU A 266 8.58 16.03 9.57
C LEU A 266 9.59 16.93 10.28
N THR A 267 10.57 16.31 10.92
CA THR A 267 11.69 16.97 11.61
C THR A 267 12.99 16.26 11.27
N THR A 268 14.14 16.85 11.58
CA THR A 268 15.42 16.14 11.39
C THR A 268 15.48 14.82 12.17
N ALA A 269 14.84 14.72 13.34
CA ALA A 269 14.77 13.49 14.11
C ALA A 269 13.76 12.47 13.54
N ASN A 270 12.72 12.93 12.86
CA ASN A 270 11.67 12.12 12.25
C ASN A 270 11.42 12.60 10.82
N PRO A 271 12.30 12.27 9.86
CA PRO A 271 12.24 12.80 8.49
C PRO A 271 11.24 12.06 7.59
N SER A 272 10.48 11.12 8.15
CA SER A 272 9.46 10.33 7.46
C SER A 272 8.25 10.13 8.37
N ALA A 273 7.05 10.09 7.77
CA ALA A 273 5.79 9.80 8.45
C ALA A 273 4.85 9.03 7.52
N THR A 274 3.84 8.39 8.10
CA THR A 274 2.85 7.61 7.35
C THR A 274 1.44 8.15 7.54
N VAL A 275 0.62 8.04 6.50
CA VAL A 275 -0.81 8.38 6.52
C VAL A 275 -1.62 7.32 5.79
N THR A 276 -2.83 7.02 6.25
CA THR A 276 -3.79 6.19 5.52
C THR A 276 -4.88 7.06 4.90
N TYR A 277 -5.47 6.58 3.80
CA TYR A 277 -6.55 7.25 3.08
C TYR A 277 -7.78 6.35 3.01
N ALA A 278 -8.93 6.86 3.42
CA ALA A 278 -10.22 6.19 3.26
C ALA A 278 -11.05 6.92 2.19
N ALA A 279 -11.18 6.30 1.02
CA ALA A 279 -11.94 6.88 -0.09
C ALA A 279 -13.45 6.77 0.16
N ASN A 280 -14.21 7.83 -0.11
CA ASN A 280 -15.66 7.84 0.08
C ASN A 280 -16.42 7.21 -1.12
N ALA A 281 -15.82 7.22 -2.31
CA ALA A 281 -16.43 6.68 -3.52
C ALA A 281 -15.42 5.94 -4.40
N ALA A 282 -15.93 5.03 -5.22
CA ALA A 282 -15.14 4.28 -6.18
C ALA A 282 -14.55 5.17 -7.29
N GLY A 283 -13.63 4.61 -8.06
CA GLY A 283 -12.91 5.27 -9.16
C GLY A 283 -11.58 5.88 -8.74
N ALA A 284 -10.86 6.41 -9.72
CA ALA A 284 -9.57 7.07 -9.51
C ALA A 284 -9.69 8.31 -8.59
N LYS A 285 -8.66 8.50 -7.76
CA LYS A 285 -8.47 9.60 -6.82
C LYS A 285 -7.04 10.10 -7.00
N THR A 286 -6.84 11.41 -6.96
CA THR A 286 -5.52 12.02 -7.14
C THR A 286 -4.97 12.38 -5.78
N ILE A 287 -4.07 11.56 -5.26
CA ILE A 287 -3.45 11.79 -3.95
C ILE A 287 -2.22 12.66 -4.14
N SER A 288 -2.25 13.84 -3.55
CA SER A 288 -1.17 14.83 -3.57
C SER A 288 -0.84 15.27 -2.15
N VAL A 289 0.31 15.93 -1.98
CA VAL A 289 0.70 16.53 -0.70
C VAL A 289 1.19 17.95 -0.92
N THR A 290 0.97 18.80 0.07
CA THR A 290 1.53 20.16 0.15
C THR A 290 2.30 20.31 1.45
N ASN A 291 3.29 21.20 1.49
CA ASN A 291 4.07 21.44 2.70
C ASN A 291 4.27 22.93 2.98
N ASN A 292 4.39 23.29 4.27
CA ASN A 292 4.64 24.66 4.69
C ASN A 292 6.14 25.03 4.78
N GLY A 293 7.04 24.09 4.46
CA GLY A 293 8.49 24.24 4.59
C GLY A 293 9.18 24.83 3.36
N GLY A 294 8.44 25.13 2.29
CA GLY A 294 8.99 25.63 1.03
C GLY A 294 9.75 24.57 0.21
N LEU A 295 9.66 23.28 0.59
CA LEU A 295 10.22 22.18 -0.20
C LEU A 295 9.38 21.93 -1.45
N THR A 296 10.00 21.39 -2.49
CA THR A 296 9.27 21.00 -3.70
C THR A 296 8.30 19.85 -3.38
N ASN A 297 7.03 19.99 -3.78
CA ASN A 297 6.03 18.92 -3.63
C ASN A 297 6.28 17.80 -4.66
N PRO A 298 6.07 16.51 -4.31
CA PRO A 298 6.23 15.40 -5.23
C PRO A 298 5.08 15.34 -6.25
N SER A 299 5.28 14.53 -7.29
CA SER A 299 4.19 14.13 -8.18
C SER A 299 3.08 13.43 -7.41
N SER A 300 1.83 13.66 -7.83
CA SER A 300 0.66 12.99 -7.27
C SER A 300 0.62 11.50 -7.64
N ILE A 301 0.02 10.69 -6.76
CA ILE A 301 -0.27 9.28 -6.98
C ILE A 301 -1.73 9.12 -7.42
N THR A 302 -1.95 8.39 -8.50
CA THR A 302 -3.30 7.93 -8.86
C THR A 302 -3.66 6.73 -7.99
N TYR A 303 -4.60 6.93 -7.06
CA TYR A 303 -5.16 5.89 -6.20
C TYR A 303 -6.53 5.47 -6.72
N THR A 304 -6.68 4.21 -7.13
CA THR A 304 -7.96 3.69 -7.60
C THR A 304 -8.70 3.05 -6.44
N ALA A 305 -9.70 3.76 -5.93
CA ALA A 305 -10.64 3.19 -4.99
C ALA A 305 -11.57 2.25 -5.75
N SER A 306 -11.45 0.96 -5.55
CA SER A 306 -12.46 0.02 -6.02
C SER A 306 -13.49 -0.13 -4.91
N VAL A 307 -14.78 -0.28 -5.26
CA VAL A 307 -15.63 -1.07 -4.36
C VAL A 307 -14.89 -2.38 -4.12
N ALA A 308 -14.92 -2.92 -2.90
CA ALA A 308 -14.29 -4.20 -2.65
C ALA A 308 -14.74 -5.16 -3.76
N ASN A 309 -13.80 -5.63 -4.58
CA ASN A 309 -14.13 -6.70 -5.50
C ASN A 309 -14.62 -7.83 -4.59
N SER A 310 -15.88 -8.21 -4.77
CA SER A 310 -16.35 -9.53 -4.40
C SER A 310 -15.37 -10.50 -5.03
N GLN A 311 -14.33 -10.91 -4.28
CA GLN A 311 -13.66 -12.15 -4.60
C GLN A 311 -14.77 -13.17 -4.37
N THR A 312 -15.28 -13.68 -5.48
CA THR A 312 -16.16 -14.84 -5.51
C THR A 312 -15.38 -16.00 -4.87
N GLY A 313 -15.38 -16.06 -3.54
CA GLY A 313 -15.63 -17.34 -2.90
C GLY A 313 -16.90 -17.85 -3.57
N SER A 314 -16.82 -19.03 -4.15
CA SER A 314 -17.95 -19.73 -4.74
C SER A 314 -19.01 -19.98 -3.66
N GLY A 315 -19.77 -18.95 -3.32
CA GLY A 315 -20.95 -19.01 -2.47
C GLY A 315 -22.11 -19.46 -3.33
N SER A 316 -22.22 -20.77 -3.57
CA SER A 316 -23.55 -21.35 -3.68
C SER A 316 -24.30 -20.95 -2.41
N GLY A 317 -25.46 -20.33 -2.51
CA GLY A 317 -26.22 -19.93 -1.32
C GLY A 317 -26.30 -21.09 -0.32
N ASN A 318 -25.88 -20.83 0.92
CA ASN A 318 -25.87 -21.82 1.99
C ASN A 318 -27.01 -21.53 2.99
N PRO A 319 -28.30 -21.55 2.57
CA PRO A 319 -29.38 -21.31 3.50
C PRO A 319 -29.36 -22.36 4.62
N LEU A 320 -29.71 -21.94 5.83
CA LEU A 320 -29.93 -22.85 6.94
C LEU A 320 -31.18 -23.68 6.67
N SER A 321 -31.03 -25.00 6.76
CA SER A 321 -32.16 -25.91 6.94
C SER A 321 -32.68 -25.76 8.36
N LEU A 322 -33.80 -25.03 8.50
CA LEU A 322 -34.41 -24.73 9.79
C LEU A 322 -35.26 -25.90 10.29
N THR A 323 -35.04 -26.29 11.55
CA THR A 323 -35.85 -27.30 12.25
C THR A 323 -36.49 -26.69 13.48
N ASN A 324 -37.83 -26.70 13.52
CA ASN A 324 -38.64 -26.13 14.60
C ASN A 324 -38.25 -24.67 14.97
N ALA A 325 -37.81 -23.89 13.98
CA ALA A 325 -37.30 -22.55 14.19
C ALA A 325 -38.41 -21.59 14.63
N THR A 326 -38.13 -20.78 15.64
CA THR A 326 -38.97 -19.63 16.02
C THR A 326 -38.13 -18.37 16.04
N PHE A 327 -38.74 -17.25 15.65
CA PHE A 327 -38.05 -15.97 15.55
C PHE A 327 -38.67 -14.95 16.49
N ASN A 328 -37.82 -14.20 17.20
CA ASN A 328 -38.25 -13.06 18.00
C ASN A 328 -38.15 -11.79 17.16
N ALA A 329 -39.24 -11.04 17.00
CA ALA A 329 -39.30 -9.82 16.18
C ALA A 329 -38.62 -8.59 16.80
N SER A 330 -37.96 -8.75 17.96
CA SER A 330 -37.18 -7.70 18.64
C SER A 330 -35.77 -8.18 18.97
N GLY A 331 -35.16 -8.89 18.01
CA GLY A 331 -33.75 -9.30 18.03
C GLY A 331 -32.79 -8.12 18.04
N LYS A 332 -31.49 -8.40 18.01
CA LYS A 332 -30.43 -7.39 18.12
C LYS A 332 -30.51 -6.37 16.98
N PHE A 333 -30.81 -6.81 15.76
CA PHE A 333 -30.93 -5.95 14.58
C PHE A 333 -32.28 -6.07 13.86
N GLY A 334 -33.34 -6.40 14.60
CA GLY A 334 -34.67 -6.61 14.04
C GLY A 334 -35.23 -7.93 14.53
N SER A 335 -34.93 -9.04 13.86
CA SER A 335 -35.38 -10.36 14.28
C SER A 335 -34.23 -11.30 14.60
N SER A 336 -34.43 -12.22 15.55
CA SER A 336 -33.42 -13.19 15.98
C SER A 336 -33.98 -14.61 16.03
N LEU A 337 -33.12 -15.62 15.87
CA LEU A 337 -33.52 -17.02 16.07
C LEU A 337 -33.59 -17.31 17.59
N SER A 338 -34.78 -17.64 18.07
CA SER A 338 -35.11 -17.77 19.51
C SER A 338 -35.52 -19.17 19.94
N GLY A 339 -35.75 -20.07 18.97
CA GLY A 339 -36.13 -21.47 19.19
C GLY A 339 -35.76 -22.32 17.98
N GLY A 340 -35.72 -23.65 18.16
CA GLY A 340 -35.23 -24.57 17.13
C GLY A 340 -33.75 -24.39 16.78
N TYR A 341 -33.33 -24.87 15.62
CA TYR A 341 -31.96 -24.70 15.13
C TYR A 341 -31.92 -24.66 13.60
N GLY A 342 -30.80 -24.21 13.06
CA GLY A 342 -30.52 -24.20 11.62
C GLY A 342 -29.24 -24.98 11.30
N LEU A 343 -29.23 -25.72 10.19
CA LEU A 343 -28.06 -26.45 9.71
C LEU A 343 -27.64 -25.99 8.30
N ALA A 344 -26.35 -25.78 8.08
CA ALA A 344 -25.74 -25.60 6.76
C ALA A 344 -24.66 -26.67 6.51
N ALA A 345 -24.55 -27.15 5.26
CA ALA A 345 -23.54 -28.12 4.89
C ALA A 345 -22.19 -27.45 4.58
N ASN A 346 -21.08 -28.08 5.00
CA ASN A 346 -19.71 -27.87 4.47
C ASN A 346 -19.27 -26.41 4.28
N LEU A 347 -19.33 -25.61 5.34
CA LEU A 347 -19.12 -24.15 5.24
C LEU A 347 -17.72 -23.67 5.63
N LEU A 348 -17.05 -24.37 6.56
CA LEU A 348 -15.78 -23.92 7.13
C LEU A 348 -14.59 -24.41 6.28
N PRO A 349 -13.56 -23.59 6.05
CA PRO A 349 -12.36 -24.03 5.36
C PRO A 349 -11.56 -25.00 6.25
N ALA A 350 -11.18 -26.16 5.71
CA ALA A 350 -10.46 -27.19 6.47
C ALA A 350 -9.04 -26.76 6.91
N SER A 351 -8.39 -25.88 6.13
CA SER A 351 -6.96 -25.57 6.27
C SER A 351 -6.60 -24.07 6.24
N GLY A 352 -7.55 -23.17 5.97
CA GLY A 352 -7.32 -21.73 5.91
C GLY A 352 -7.77 -20.99 7.17
N PRO A 353 -7.28 -19.76 7.41
CA PRO A 353 -7.79 -18.93 8.49
C PRO A 353 -9.28 -18.63 8.29
N VAL A 354 -10.03 -18.59 9.39
CA VAL A 354 -11.47 -18.30 9.40
C VAL A 354 -11.82 -17.42 10.59
N THR A 355 -12.80 -16.55 10.41
CA THR A 355 -13.43 -15.79 11.49
C THR A 355 -14.91 -16.10 11.54
N VAL A 356 -15.44 -16.34 12.73
CA VAL A 356 -16.88 -16.49 12.98
C VAL A 356 -17.33 -15.38 13.92
N GLU A 357 -18.31 -14.58 13.50
CA GLU A 357 -18.93 -13.51 14.28
C GLU A 357 -20.43 -13.77 14.44
N PHE A 358 -20.99 -13.44 15.61
CA PHE A 358 -22.43 -13.48 15.86
C PHE A 358 -22.80 -12.70 17.12
N TRP A 359 -24.09 -12.39 17.26
CA TRP A 359 -24.66 -11.86 18.50
C TRP A 359 -25.47 -12.94 19.19
N ALA A 360 -25.27 -13.11 20.49
CA ALA A 360 -26.04 -14.07 21.28
C ALA A 360 -26.46 -13.52 22.63
N LYS A 361 -27.62 -13.96 23.09
CA LYS A 361 -28.22 -13.63 24.37
C LYS A 361 -28.66 -14.91 25.06
N THR A 362 -28.39 -15.06 26.35
CA THR A 362 -28.87 -16.18 27.17
C THR A 362 -28.95 -15.76 28.65
N THR A 363 -29.77 -16.44 29.42
CA THR A 363 -29.77 -16.38 30.91
C THR A 363 -29.33 -17.71 31.53
N THR A 364 -29.04 -18.70 30.69
CA THR A 364 -28.83 -20.09 31.10
C THR A 364 -27.36 -20.31 31.46
N ALA A 365 -27.11 -20.85 32.65
CA ALA A 365 -25.81 -21.37 33.05
C ALA A 365 -25.76 -22.88 32.74
N ALA A 366 -25.32 -23.21 31.51
CA ALA A 366 -25.20 -24.58 31.04
C ALA A 366 -24.16 -24.67 29.92
N VAL A 367 -23.65 -25.87 29.68
CA VAL A 367 -22.88 -26.14 28.46
C VAL A 367 -23.84 -26.14 27.28
N GLN A 368 -23.70 -25.14 26.40
CA GLN A 368 -24.57 -24.93 25.25
C GLN A 368 -23.79 -24.31 24.09
N ALA A 369 -24.10 -24.71 22.87
CA ALA A 369 -23.46 -24.26 21.65
C ALA A 369 -24.35 -23.24 20.93
N ALA A 370 -23.84 -22.01 20.81
CA ALA A 370 -24.46 -20.99 19.97
C ALA A 370 -24.24 -21.32 18.49
N LEU A 371 -23.01 -21.70 18.14
CA LEU A 371 -22.61 -22.18 16.83
C LEU A 371 -21.80 -23.45 16.98
N GLY A 372 -21.92 -24.41 16.06
CA GLY A 372 -20.96 -25.50 16.02
C GLY A 372 -21.20 -26.55 14.95
N CYS A 373 -20.12 -27.18 14.51
CA CYS A 373 -20.13 -28.44 13.79
C CYS A 373 -19.59 -29.54 14.68
N SER A 374 -20.27 -30.69 14.70
CA SER A 374 -19.79 -31.86 15.43
C SER A 374 -18.37 -32.16 15.01
N TYR A 375 -17.48 -32.38 15.97
CA TYR A 375 -16.12 -32.81 15.70
C TYR A 375 -15.26 -31.82 14.92
N GLY A 376 -15.56 -30.51 14.95
CA GLY A 376 -14.74 -29.52 14.23
C GLY A 376 -14.62 -28.16 14.92
N LEU A 377 -15.75 -27.58 15.34
CA LEU A 377 -15.82 -26.24 15.93
C LEU A 377 -17.06 -26.15 16.81
N TRP A 378 -16.95 -25.54 17.99
CA TRP A 378 -18.13 -24.95 18.64
C TRP A 378 -17.78 -23.71 19.44
N VAL A 379 -18.76 -22.80 19.50
CA VAL A 379 -18.69 -21.54 20.25
C VAL A 379 -19.95 -21.43 21.09
N GLY A 380 -19.80 -21.13 22.37
CA GLY A 380 -20.93 -21.14 23.30
C GLY A 380 -20.54 -20.80 24.72
N THR A 381 -21.17 -21.46 25.69
CA THR A 381 -20.89 -21.24 27.12
C THR A 381 -20.53 -22.52 27.86
N THR A 382 -19.83 -22.35 28.99
CA THR A 382 -19.64 -23.37 30.02
C THR A 382 -20.85 -23.50 30.93
N ASP A 383 -20.85 -24.50 31.81
CA ASP A 383 -21.84 -24.71 32.89
C ASP A 383 -22.01 -23.51 33.84
N THR A 384 -21.04 -22.60 33.87
CA THR A 384 -21.04 -21.37 34.66
C THR A 384 -21.46 -20.13 33.86
N GLY A 385 -21.88 -20.30 32.60
CA GLY A 385 -22.32 -19.21 31.74
C GLY A 385 -21.18 -18.35 31.19
N LYS A 386 -19.93 -18.81 31.29
CA LYS A 386 -18.77 -18.13 30.69
C LYS A 386 -18.64 -18.48 29.22
N ALA A 387 -18.30 -17.51 28.38
CA ALA A 387 -18.02 -17.74 26.98
C ALA A 387 -16.85 -18.72 26.80
N THR A 388 -16.93 -19.59 25.80
CA THR A 388 -15.85 -20.51 25.42
C THR A 388 -15.92 -20.80 23.92
N ALA A 389 -14.80 -21.23 23.36
CA ALA A 389 -14.72 -21.75 22.01
C ALA A 389 -13.78 -22.95 21.96
N HIS A 390 -14.07 -23.89 21.07
CA HIS A 390 -13.27 -25.08 20.84
C HIS A 390 -13.16 -25.33 19.34
N TYR A 391 -12.01 -25.82 18.89
CA TYR A 391 -11.85 -26.33 17.53
C TYR A 391 -10.79 -27.42 17.49
N GLY A 392 -10.88 -28.29 16.48
CA GLY A 392 -10.04 -29.49 16.45
C GLY A 392 -10.59 -30.61 17.34
N GLY A 393 -10.23 -31.85 17.01
CA GLY A 393 -10.97 -33.07 17.39
C GLY A 393 -12.23 -33.16 16.54
N ASP A 394 -12.47 -34.18 15.69
CA ASP A 394 -12.39 -35.61 16.06
C ASP A 394 -12.21 -36.65 14.91
N SER A 395 -12.15 -37.93 15.34
CA SER A 395 -12.02 -39.22 14.63
C SER A 395 -10.64 -39.65 14.12
N GLY A 396 -9.57 -38.95 14.51
CA GLY A 396 -8.20 -39.31 14.10
C GLY A 396 -7.07 -38.97 15.08
N GLY A 397 -7.37 -38.58 16.32
CA GLY A 397 -6.35 -38.27 17.33
C GLY A 397 -5.82 -36.83 17.34
N THR A 398 -6.50 -35.90 16.66
CA THR A 398 -6.19 -34.46 16.73
C THR A 398 -6.66 -33.88 18.07
N PRO A 399 -5.85 -33.09 18.80
CA PRO A 399 -6.25 -32.53 20.09
C PRO A 399 -7.38 -31.52 19.95
N ASP A 400 -8.34 -31.55 20.87
CA ASP A 400 -9.34 -30.49 21.07
C ASP A 400 -8.65 -29.24 21.61
N ILE A 401 -8.76 -28.13 20.87
CA ILE A 401 -8.12 -26.87 21.21
C ILE A 401 -9.15 -25.96 21.85
N VAL A 402 -9.00 -25.78 23.16
CA VAL A 402 -9.91 -24.99 23.99
C VAL A 402 -9.42 -23.54 24.11
N ILE A 403 -10.31 -22.58 23.86
CA ILE A 403 -10.13 -21.17 24.16
C ILE A 403 -11.00 -20.81 25.37
N ASN A 404 -10.40 -20.86 26.55
CA ASN A 404 -11.08 -20.48 27.79
C ASN A 404 -11.20 -18.95 27.89
N SER A 405 -12.39 -18.48 28.20
CA SER A 405 -12.64 -17.08 28.57
C SER A 405 -13.16 -16.97 30.01
N ASN A 406 -12.82 -15.87 30.66
CA ASN A 406 -13.34 -15.51 31.99
C ASN A 406 -14.58 -14.61 31.94
N VAL A 407 -15.07 -14.29 30.75
CA VAL A 407 -16.22 -13.40 30.54
C VAL A 407 -17.53 -14.18 30.66
N THR A 408 -18.34 -13.79 31.65
CA THR A 408 -19.71 -14.29 31.84
C THR A 408 -20.66 -13.55 30.89
N VAL A 409 -21.53 -14.29 30.20
CA VAL A 409 -22.40 -13.79 29.11
C VAL A 409 -23.87 -14.21 29.27
N ASN A 410 -24.22 -14.81 30.41
CA ASN A 410 -25.57 -15.30 30.71
C ASN A 410 -26.40 -14.29 31.53
N ASP A 411 -26.22 -13.00 31.28
CA ASP A 411 -26.88 -11.90 32.00
C ASP A 411 -28.20 -11.45 31.35
N GLY A 412 -28.61 -12.10 30.26
CA GLY A 412 -29.80 -11.74 29.49
C GLY A 412 -29.62 -10.56 28.53
N ALA A 413 -28.41 -10.02 28.37
CA ALA A 413 -28.07 -9.05 27.33
C ALA A 413 -27.52 -9.75 26.07
N TYR A 414 -27.47 -9.00 24.96
CA TYR A 414 -26.77 -9.44 23.76
C TYR A 414 -25.28 -9.15 23.89
N HIS A 415 -24.47 -10.19 23.72
CA HIS A 415 -23.02 -10.10 23.60
C HIS A 415 -22.59 -10.42 22.18
N HIS A 416 -21.56 -9.72 21.70
CA HIS A 416 -20.92 -10.01 20.42
C HIS A 416 -19.77 -11.00 20.61
N PHE A 417 -19.82 -12.12 19.88
CA PHE A 417 -18.77 -13.11 19.84
C PHE A 417 -17.99 -12.96 18.54
N SER A 418 -16.67 -12.94 18.61
CA SER A 418 -15.79 -13.00 17.44
C SER A 418 -14.66 -13.98 17.72
N LEU A 419 -14.67 -15.10 17.00
CA LEU A 419 -13.65 -16.13 17.09
C LEU A 419 -12.82 -16.12 15.81
N ASN A 420 -11.53 -15.83 15.93
CA ASN A 420 -10.58 -16.02 14.84
C ASN A 420 -9.83 -17.34 15.05
N ILE A 421 -9.71 -18.13 14.00
CA ILE A 421 -8.95 -19.38 13.98
C ILE A 421 -7.97 -19.32 12.83
N ASP A 422 -6.69 -19.41 13.13
CA ASP A 422 -5.62 -19.56 12.16
C ASP A 422 -4.99 -20.95 12.34
N PRO A 423 -5.52 -21.98 11.65
CA PRO A 423 -5.16 -23.38 11.91
C PRO A 423 -3.70 -23.69 11.54
N GLN A 424 -3.03 -22.84 10.75
CA GLN A 424 -1.65 -23.02 10.30
C GLN A 424 -0.70 -21.89 10.70
N GLY A 425 -1.19 -20.76 11.23
CA GLY A 425 -0.39 -19.58 11.59
C GLY A 425 -0.45 -19.24 13.08
N THR A 426 -1.13 -18.16 13.45
CA THR A 426 -1.00 -17.51 14.78
C THR A 426 -1.78 -18.20 15.91
N GLY A 427 -2.61 -19.21 15.64
CA GLY A 427 -3.48 -19.86 16.62
C GLY A 427 -4.89 -19.25 16.61
N SER A 428 -5.55 -19.18 17.76
CA SER A 428 -6.92 -18.73 17.89
C SER A 428 -7.11 -17.64 18.96
N THR A 429 -8.07 -16.76 18.72
CA THR A 429 -8.44 -15.67 19.64
C THR A 429 -9.96 -15.54 19.69
N LEU A 430 -10.50 -15.45 20.91
CA LEU A 430 -11.90 -15.18 21.17
C LEU A 430 -12.04 -13.77 21.75
N TYR A 431 -12.85 -12.95 21.10
CA TYR A 431 -13.25 -11.64 21.58
C TYR A 431 -14.72 -11.67 21.99
N ILE A 432 -15.02 -11.06 23.14
CA ILE A 432 -16.38 -10.84 23.64
C ILE A 432 -16.58 -9.33 23.78
N ASP A 433 -17.63 -8.81 23.14
CA ASP A 433 -17.93 -7.38 23.05
C ASP A 433 -16.74 -6.54 22.55
N GLY A 434 -15.90 -7.17 21.72
CA GLY A 434 -14.73 -6.58 21.11
C GLY A 434 -13.48 -6.51 22.01
N ALA A 435 -13.57 -6.93 23.28
CA ALA A 435 -12.42 -7.12 24.16
C ALA A 435 -11.86 -8.55 24.03
N LEU A 436 -10.54 -8.72 24.12
CA LEU A 436 -9.91 -10.04 24.09
C LEU A 436 -10.32 -10.83 25.33
N ALA A 437 -11.03 -11.94 25.13
CA ALA A 437 -11.59 -12.75 26.20
C ALA A 437 -10.76 -14.02 26.45
N GLY A 438 -10.10 -14.56 25.42
CA GLY A 438 -9.21 -15.71 25.51
C GLY A 438 -8.39 -15.92 24.24
N SER A 439 -7.30 -16.69 24.34
CA SER A 439 -6.45 -17.05 23.20
C SER A 439 -5.78 -18.40 23.40
N ASN A 440 -5.50 -19.12 22.32
CA ASN A 440 -4.71 -20.35 22.35
C ASN A 440 -3.79 -20.42 21.12
N THR A 441 -2.49 -20.60 21.31
CA THR A 441 -1.50 -20.64 20.22
C THR A 441 -1.37 -22.02 19.57
N THR A 442 -2.07 -23.02 20.09
CA THR A 442 -2.05 -24.39 19.55
C THR A 442 -2.71 -24.42 18.17
N ARG A 443 -2.12 -25.17 17.24
CA ARG A 443 -2.57 -25.26 15.85
C ARG A 443 -3.30 -26.58 15.62
N GLY A 444 -4.38 -26.53 14.85
CA GLY A 444 -5.22 -27.70 14.57
C GLY A 444 -6.18 -27.43 13.42
N THR A 445 -6.54 -28.47 12.67
CA THR A 445 -7.45 -28.38 11.53
C THR A 445 -8.90 -28.37 11.98
N ILE A 446 -9.74 -27.62 11.27
CA ILE A 446 -11.20 -27.65 11.48
C ILE A 446 -11.77 -28.80 10.67
N SER A 447 -12.50 -29.70 11.32
CA SER A 447 -13.21 -30.76 10.60
C SER A 447 -14.39 -30.18 9.82
N THR A 448 -14.56 -30.69 8.59
CA THR A 448 -15.66 -30.35 7.70
C THR A 448 -16.61 -31.54 7.48
N SER A 449 -16.53 -32.59 8.32
CA SER A 449 -17.30 -33.83 8.13
C SER A 449 -18.72 -33.77 8.68
N ALA A 450 -19.06 -32.74 9.45
CA ALA A 450 -20.38 -32.52 10.03
C ALA A 450 -20.97 -31.17 9.60
N PRO A 451 -22.32 -31.05 9.55
CA PRO A 451 -22.97 -29.78 9.24
C PRO A 451 -22.65 -28.72 10.28
N PHE A 452 -22.58 -27.46 9.83
CA PHE A 452 -22.50 -26.29 10.69
C PHE A 452 -23.88 -25.97 11.26
N GLY A 453 -23.99 -25.88 12.59
CA GLY A 453 -25.23 -25.60 13.30
C GLY A 453 -25.28 -24.20 13.89
N VAL A 454 -26.46 -23.57 13.80
CA VAL A 454 -26.83 -22.35 14.52
C VAL A 454 -27.87 -22.72 15.59
N ARG A 455 -27.60 -22.33 16.85
CA ARG A 455 -28.25 -22.81 18.10
C ARG A 455 -28.09 -24.30 18.37
N ALA A 456 -27.16 -24.98 17.71
CA ALA A 456 -26.92 -26.41 17.87
C ALA A 456 -25.47 -26.80 17.56
N PHE A 457 -25.02 -27.92 18.12
CA PHE A 457 -23.73 -28.53 17.80
C PHE A 457 -23.91 -29.58 16.69
N GLY A 458 -23.81 -29.15 15.42
CA GLY A 458 -23.93 -30.05 14.26
C GLY A 458 -25.23 -30.88 14.20
N GLY A 459 -26.34 -30.33 14.73
CA GLY A 459 -27.64 -31.01 14.82
C GLY A 459 -27.86 -31.84 16.08
N ASN A 460 -26.86 -31.97 16.96
CA ASN A 460 -27.04 -32.57 18.27
C ASN A 460 -27.82 -31.61 19.19
N THR A 461 -29.02 -32.03 19.59
CA THR A 461 -29.94 -31.21 20.39
C THR A 461 -29.61 -31.16 21.88
N GLY A 462 -28.69 -31.99 22.37
CA GLY A 462 -28.29 -32.03 23.78
C GLY A 462 -27.56 -30.77 24.27
N PHE A 463 -27.04 -29.95 23.35
CA PHE A 463 -26.28 -28.74 23.64
C PHE A 463 -26.91 -27.51 22.99
N ASN A 464 -28.22 -27.51 22.74
CA ASN A 464 -28.87 -26.40 22.07
C ASN A 464 -28.73 -25.10 22.87
N TRP A 465 -28.50 -24.01 22.16
CA TRP A 465 -28.51 -22.68 22.76
C TRP A 465 -29.89 -22.35 23.30
N SER A 466 -29.97 -22.05 24.59
CA SER A 466 -31.17 -21.59 25.27
C SER A 466 -31.13 -20.08 25.38
N GLY A 467 -31.63 -19.43 24.33
CA GLY A 467 -31.61 -17.97 24.18
C GLY A 467 -31.76 -17.55 22.71
N GLU A 468 -31.32 -16.34 22.39
CA GLU A 468 -31.45 -15.74 21.06
C GLU A 468 -30.09 -15.66 20.37
N ILE A 469 -30.05 -15.89 19.05
CA ILE A 469 -28.89 -15.69 18.17
C ILE A 469 -29.29 -14.82 17.00
N ASP A 470 -28.41 -13.89 16.63
CA ASP A 470 -28.62 -12.92 15.57
C ASP A 470 -27.30 -12.64 14.81
N GLU A 471 -27.40 -12.17 13.56
CA GLU A 471 -26.28 -11.73 12.68
C GLU A 471 -25.09 -12.70 12.65
N VAL A 472 -25.33 -13.95 12.28
CA VAL A 472 -24.26 -14.96 12.17
C VAL A 472 -23.49 -14.74 10.86
N ALA A 473 -22.20 -14.42 10.95
CA ALA A 473 -21.33 -14.16 9.82
C ALA A 473 -20.06 -15.00 9.88
N ILE A 474 -19.66 -15.57 8.74
CA ILE A 474 -18.44 -16.35 8.60
C ILE A 474 -17.55 -15.70 7.55
N TYR A 475 -16.27 -15.51 7.85
CA TYR A 475 -15.30 -14.88 6.96
C TYR A 475 -14.13 -15.81 6.69
N SER A 476 -13.64 -15.78 5.46
CA SER A 476 -12.30 -16.22 5.10
C SER A 476 -11.27 -15.23 5.68
N GLY A 477 -10.23 -15.77 6.33
CA GLY A 477 -9.20 -14.95 6.95
C GLY A 477 -9.47 -14.58 8.40
N ILE A 478 -8.48 -13.89 8.98
CA ILE A 478 -8.55 -13.30 10.32
C ILE A 478 -9.08 -11.87 10.18
N LYS A 479 -10.29 -11.62 10.69
CA LYS A 479 -10.92 -10.29 10.61
C LYS A 479 -10.39 -9.35 11.69
N ARG A 480 -10.04 -9.88 12.87
CA ARG A 480 -9.62 -9.10 14.04
C ARG A 480 -8.27 -9.55 14.56
N SER A 481 -7.29 -8.64 14.59
CA SER A 481 -5.96 -8.89 15.17
C SER A 481 -5.74 -8.16 16.50
N ALA A 482 -6.69 -7.34 16.94
CA ALA A 482 -6.67 -6.59 18.19
C ALA A 482 -8.11 -6.34 18.68
N ALA A 483 -8.23 -5.77 19.88
CA ALA A 483 -9.51 -5.32 20.43
C ALA A 483 -10.18 -4.30 19.49
N PHE A 484 -11.51 -4.32 19.45
CA PHE A 484 -12.31 -3.48 18.56
C PHE A 484 -13.63 -3.09 19.22
N THR A 485 -14.38 -2.18 18.62
CA THR A 485 -15.76 -1.90 19.02
C THR A 485 -16.71 -2.65 18.09
N PRO A 486 -17.56 -3.56 18.59
CA PRO A 486 -18.56 -4.23 17.77
C PRO A 486 -19.45 -3.22 17.05
N SER A 487 -19.83 -3.54 15.81
CA SER A 487 -20.69 -2.66 15.01
C SER A 487 -22.04 -2.46 15.69
N ALA A 488 -22.51 -1.21 15.73
CA ALA A 488 -23.86 -0.87 16.18
C ALA A 488 -24.92 -1.05 15.07
N VAL A 489 -24.50 -1.46 13.87
CA VAL A 489 -25.36 -1.75 12.72
C VAL A 489 -25.13 -3.18 12.22
N ALA A 490 -26.14 -3.76 11.56
CA ALA A 490 -26.08 -5.09 10.97
C ALA A 490 -24.94 -5.23 9.94
N VAL A 491 -24.45 -6.46 9.77
CA VAL A 491 -23.36 -6.82 8.87
C VAL A 491 -23.79 -6.56 7.42
N SER A 492 -22.90 -5.92 6.66
CA SER A 492 -23.14 -5.72 5.23
C SER A 492 -22.95 -7.04 4.49
N SER A 493 -23.89 -7.37 3.61
CA SER A 493 -23.80 -8.56 2.73
C SER A 493 -22.68 -8.47 1.69
N THR A 494 -21.94 -7.36 1.66
CA THR A 494 -20.81 -7.14 0.74
C THR A 494 -19.49 -6.95 1.49
N GLU A 495 -19.41 -7.33 2.78
CA GLU A 495 -18.14 -7.28 3.51
C GLU A 495 -17.09 -8.20 2.87
N GLY A 496 -15.85 -7.72 2.79
CA GLY A 496 -14.75 -8.48 2.21
C GLY A 496 -14.47 -9.76 2.98
N GLY A 497 -14.24 -10.85 2.25
CA GLY A 497 -13.94 -12.16 2.83
C GLY A 497 -15.15 -12.91 3.39
N LEU A 498 -16.37 -12.35 3.33
CA LEU A 498 -17.59 -12.99 3.80
C LEU A 498 -17.87 -14.30 3.01
N ILE A 499 -18.02 -15.41 3.73
CA ILE A 499 -18.36 -16.74 3.23
C ILE A 499 -19.87 -16.97 3.32
N ALA A 500 -20.48 -16.64 4.46
CA ALA A 500 -21.92 -16.71 4.68
C ALA A 500 -22.38 -15.64 5.67
N LEU A 501 -23.62 -15.20 5.52
CA LEU A 501 -24.28 -14.28 6.45
C LEU A 501 -25.73 -14.70 6.66
N TRP A 502 -26.12 -15.04 7.88
CA TRP A 502 -27.50 -15.26 8.23
C TRP A 502 -27.95 -14.19 9.21
N ARG A 503 -28.80 -13.28 8.72
CA ARG A 503 -29.40 -12.23 9.55
C ARG A 503 -30.47 -12.75 10.50
N LEU A 504 -31.06 -13.92 10.19
CA LEU A 504 -32.10 -14.53 11.03
C LEU A 504 -33.34 -13.63 11.19
N ASP A 505 -33.63 -12.82 10.16
CA ASP A 505 -34.78 -11.93 10.06
C ASP A 505 -36.08 -12.67 9.67
N GLY A 506 -36.43 -13.71 10.44
CA GLY A 506 -37.60 -14.54 10.18
C GLY A 506 -37.36 -15.69 9.21
N ASN A 507 -36.14 -15.86 8.70
CA ASN A 507 -35.75 -16.97 7.83
C ASN A 507 -34.28 -17.36 8.01
N GLY A 508 -33.87 -18.45 7.38
CA GLY A 508 -32.50 -18.99 7.41
C GLY A 508 -31.70 -18.66 6.16
N ASN A 509 -32.09 -17.66 5.37
CA ASN A 509 -31.46 -17.40 4.08
C ASN A 509 -30.05 -16.85 4.25
N ASP A 510 -29.12 -17.36 3.45
CA ASP A 510 -27.77 -16.81 3.35
C ASP A 510 -27.81 -15.49 2.58
N SER A 511 -27.67 -14.40 3.31
CA SER A 511 -27.64 -13.03 2.83
C SER A 511 -26.32 -12.63 2.17
N ASN A 512 -25.27 -13.46 2.27
CA ASN A 512 -24.05 -13.31 1.46
C ASN A 512 -24.21 -13.94 0.07
N ALA A 513 -25.24 -14.78 -0.13
CA ALA A 513 -25.58 -15.24 -1.46
C ALA A 513 -25.98 -14.02 -2.30
N ILE A 514 -25.14 -13.66 -3.27
CA ILE A 514 -25.53 -12.73 -4.32
C ILE A 514 -26.79 -13.34 -4.93
N ALA A 515 -27.90 -12.59 -4.92
CA ALA A 515 -29.13 -12.98 -5.62
C ALA A 515 -28.72 -13.48 -7.00
N SER A 516 -28.98 -14.77 -7.29
CA SER A 516 -28.52 -15.43 -8.50
C SER A 516 -28.79 -14.54 -9.71
N THR A 517 -27.73 -13.99 -10.32
CA THR A 517 -27.80 -13.30 -11.62
C THR A 517 -27.99 -14.29 -12.76
N THR A 518 -28.08 -15.60 -12.47
CA THR A 518 -28.57 -16.58 -13.42
C THR A 518 -30.08 -16.46 -13.46
N TYR A 519 -30.56 -15.65 -14.40
CA TYR A 519 -31.95 -15.66 -14.81
C TYR A 519 -32.35 -17.11 -15.12
N ALA A 520 -33.50 -17.58 -14.64
CA ALA A 520 -33.84 -18.98 -14.77
C ALA A 520 -34.57 -19.25 -16.11
N ARG A 521 -34.12 -20.23 -16.90
CA ARG A 521 -34.66 -20.54 -18.26
C ARG A 521 -36.04 -21.17 -18.22
N LEU A 522 -36.80 -21.11 -19.34
CA LEU A 522 -38.09 -21.80 -19.41
C LEU A 522 -37.96 -23.32 -19.62
N ASN A 523 -38.58 -24.17 -18.78
CA ASN A 523 -38.44 -25.64 -18.84
C ASN A 523 -39.21 -26.29 -20.01
N SER A 524 -40.25 -25.63 -20.51
CA SER A 524 -41.01 -26.04 -21.70
C SER A 524 -41.20 -24.84 -22.62
N LEU A 525 -40.74 -24.95 -23.87
CA LEU A 525 -40.92 -23.94 -24.91
C LEU A 525 -41.84 -24.49 -25.99
N ASN A 526 -42.92 -23.78 -26.30
CA ASN A 526 -43.85 -24.08 -27.39
C ASN A 526 -43.83 -22.94 -28.40
N ASN A 527 -43.41 -23.24 -29.63
CA ASN A 527 -43.35 -22.29 -30.75
C ASN A 527 -42.49 -21.02 -30.51
N VAL A 528 -41.58 -21.04 -29.53
CA VAL A 528 -40.61 -19.96 -29.24
C VAL A 528 -39.19 -20.51 -29.11
N THR A 529 -38.21 -19.66 -29.40
CA THR A 529 -36.78 -19.92 -29.22
C THR A 529 -36.26 -18.93 -28.17
N GLU A 530 -35.59 -19.44 -27.14
CA GLU A 530 -34.92 -18.65 -26.10
C GLU A 530 -33.46 -18.36 -26.50
N ASN A 531 -33.01 -17.12 -26.38
CA ASN A 531 -31.67 -16.66 -26.76
C ASN A 531 -31.02 -15.84 -25.63
N GLY A 532 -29.69 -15.88 -25.56
CA GLY A 532 -28.87 -15.08 -24.62
C GLY A 532 -28.37 -15.83 -23.38
N ALA A 533 -27.46 -15.21 -22.64
CA ALA A 533 -26.88 -15.71 -21.38
C ALA A 533 -27.62 -15.18 -20.13
N GLY A 534 -28.60 -14.29 -20.32
CA GLY A 534 -29.37 -13.65 -19.25
C GLY A 534 -29.17 -12.12 -19.23
N PRO A 535 -30.24 -11.29 -19.15
CA PRO A 535 -31.66 -11.64 -19.26
C PRO A 535 -32.00 -12.28 -20.63
N TYR A 536 -32.97 -13.20 -20.66
CA TYR A 536 -33.27 -14.00 -21.86
C TYR A 536 -34.22 -13.30 -22.82
N THR A 537 -33.98 -13.52 -24.11
CA THR A 537 -34.86 -13.09 -25.21
C THR A 537 -35.64 -14.27 -25.78
N TYR A 538 -36.96 -14.17 -25.86
CA TYR A 538 -37.80 -15.17 -26.51
C TYR A 538 -38.30 -14.66 -27.85
N GLN A 539 -38.05 -15.43 -28.91
CA GLN A 539 -38.46 -15.11 -30.27
C GLN A 539 -39.34 -16.24 -30.81
N GLY A 540 -40.54 -15.94 -31.30
CA GLY A 540 -41.41 -16.99 -31.87
C GLY A 540 -40.94 -17.52 -33.21
N ARG A 541 -41.24 -18.79 -33.47
CA ARG A 541 -41.00 -19.45 -34.76
C ARG A 541 -42.11 -19.08 -35.75
N ALA A 542 -41.71 -18.72 -36.98
CA ALA A 542 -42.63 -18.24 -38.02
C ALA A 542 -43.79 -19.23 -38.28
N GLY A 543 -45.02 -18.70 -38.39
CA GLY A 543 -46.21 -19.42 -38.85
C GLY A 543 -47.19 -19.96 -37.80
N ASN A 544 -46.84 -20.01 -36.50
CA ASN A 544 -47.65 -20.72 -35.49
C ASN A 544 -47.99 -19.90 -34.22
N TRP A 545 -48.19 -18.58 -34.35
CA TRP A 545 -48.60 -17.71 -33.23
C TRP A 545 -50.09 -17.80 -32.86
N LEU A 546 -50.87 -18.60 -33.61
CA LEU A 546 -52.31 -18.75 -33.43
C LEU A 546 -52.71 -19.61 -32.22
N ASN A 547 -51.78 -20.41 -31.65
CA ASN A 547 -52.05 -21.34 -30.53
C ASN A 547 -51.11 -21.13 -29.33
N GLY A 548 -50.88 -19.87 -28.96
CA GLY A 548 -50.11 -19.49 -27.77
C GLY A 548 -48.63 -19.87 -27.89
N ALA A 549 -47.84 -19.04 -28.56
CA ALA A 549 -46.39 -19.21 -28.51
C ALA A 549 -45.89 -18.74 -27.15
N GLY A 550 -45.11 -19.56 -26.44
CA GLY A 550 -44.84 -19.32 -25.03
C GLY A 550 -44.16 -20.49 -24.32
N GLY A 551 -44.07 -20.42 -23.00
CA GLY A 551 -43.48 -21.49 -22.21
C GLY A 551 -43.86 -21.45 -20.73
N VAL A 552 -43.80 -22.62 -20.09
CA VAL A 552 -43.98 -22.79 -18.64
C VAL A 552 -42.67 -23.24 -18.06
N SER A 553 -42.32 -22.71 -16.89
CA SER A 553 -41.02 -23.06 -16.32
C SER A 553 -40.93 -23.20 -14.84
N LYS A 554 -41.48 -22.27 -14.07
CA LYS A 554 -41.07 -22.15 -12.68
C LYS A 554 -42.23 -22.38 -11.76
N VAL A 555 -42.05 -23.39 -10.92
CA VAL A 555 -42.89 -23.60 -9.76
C VAL A 555 -42.47 -22.59 -8.70
N LEU A 556 -43.41 -21.83 -8.20
CA LEU A 556 -43.29 -21.22 -6.89
C LEU A 556 -43.75 -22.29 -5.90
N PRO A 557 -42.86 -22.90 -5.07
CA PRO A 557 -43.19 -24.02 -4.20
C PRO A 557 -44.33 -23.68 -3.25
N ALA A 558 -45.11 -24.65 -2.79
CA ALA A 558 -46.23 -24.36 -1.90
C ALA A 558 -45.80 -23.52 -0.68
N GLY A 559 -46.51 -22.43 -0.41
CA GLY A 559 -46.32 -21.56 0.76
C GLY A 559 -45.15 -20.57 0.69
N THR A 560 -44.43 -20.48 -0.42
CA THR A 560 -43.23 -19.63 -0.54
C THR A 560 -43.50 -18.27 -1.21
N ASP A 561 -43.20 -17.16 -0.58
CA ASP A 561 -43.27 -15.86 -1.26
C ASP A 561 -42.19 -15.72 -2.34
N GLY A 562 -42.47 -14.96 -3.39
CA GLY A 562 -41.53 -14.78 -4.50
C GLY A 562 -42.17 -14.08 -5.69
N SER A 563 -41.38 -13.74 -6.70
CA SER A 563 -41.85 -12.96 -7.84
C SER A 563 -41.21 -13.33 -9.17
N VAL A 564 -41.86 -12.97 -10.26
CA VAL A 564 -41.31 -13.07 -11.62
C VAL A 564 -41.55 -11.75 -12.34
N ALA A 565 -40.51 -11.20 -12.97
CA ALA A 565 -40.57 -9.92 -13.66
C ALA A 565 -40.17 -10.00 -15.15
N PHE A 566 -40.75 -9.09 -15.93
CA PHE A 566 -40.67 -9.05 -17.39
C PHE A 566 -40.54 -7.62 -17.89
N GLY A 567 -39.60 -7.38 -18.80
CA GLY A 567 -39.48 -6.08 -19.47
C GLY A 567 -40.31 -6.00 -20.75
N VAL A 568 -41.00 -4.88 -20.94
CA VAL A 568 -41.74 -4.55 -22.17
C VAL A 568 -40.80 -3.83 -23.13
N ASN A 569 -40.32 -4.47 -24.19
CA ASN A 569 -39.35 -3.84 -25.11
C ASN A 569 -39.96 -3.35 -26.42
N ALA A 570 -41.23 -3.66 -26.69
CA ALA A 570 -41.99 -3.16 -27.81
C ALA A 570 -43.49 -3.20 -27.49
N LEU A 571 -44.26 -2.28 -28.08
CA LEU A 571 -45.73 -2.31 -28.11
C LEU A 571 -46.13 -2.50 -29.58
N ALA A 572 -46.70 -3.64 -29.92
CA ALA A 572 -47.08 -3.96 -31.31
C ALA A 572 -48.53 -3.59 -31.60
N SER A 573 -48.85 -3.32 -32.86
CA SER A 573 -50.20 -2.95 -33.32
C SER A 573 -51.25 -4.05 -33.22
N ASP A 574 -50.83 -5.33 -33.16
CA ASP A 574 -51.72 -6.46 -33.38
C ASP A 574 -51.49 -7.64 -32.41
N ILE A 575 -51.75 -7.42 -31.11
CA ILE A 575 -52.06 -8.41 -30.05
C ILE A 575 -51.02 -8.54 -28.92
N GLY A 576 -51.55 -8.80 -27.72
CA GLY A 576 -50.95 -8.70 -26.39
C GLY A 576 -50.00 -9.81 -25.95
N MET A 577 -48.98 -9.38 -25.20
CA MET A 577 -48.17 -10.24 -24.33
C MET A 577 -48.94 -10.54 -23.04
N LEU A 578 -48.99 -11.81 -22.62
CA LEU A 578 -49.62 -12.28 -21.39
C LEU A 578 -48.57 -12.95 -20.49
N ILE A 579 -48.61 -12.62 -19.20
CA ILE A 579 -47.97 -13.40 -18.15
C ILE A 579 -49.06 -13.94 -17.25
N SER A 580 -49.03 -15.24 -16.98
CA SER A 580 -50.05 -15.93 -16.22
C SER A 580 -49.46 -16.89 -15.19
N VAL A 581 -50.31 -17.28 -14.25
CA VAL A 581 -50.03 -18.31 -13.27
C VAL A 581 -51.02 -19.46 -13.47
N THR A 582 -50.52 -20.68 -13.39
CA THR A 582 -51.29 -21.91 -13.60
C THR A 582 -51.07 -22.87 -12.43
N SER A 583 -51.93 -23.88 -12.30
CA SER A 583 -51.82 -24.90 -11.24
C SER A 583 -50.94 -26.10 -11.63
N GLY A 584 -50.43 -26.16 -12.86
CA GLY A 584 -49.71 -27.33 -13.39
C GLY A 584 -48.46 -26.98 -14.19
N SER A 585 -47.55 -27.95 -14.29
CA SER A 585 -46.25 -27.80 -14.98
C SER A 585 -46.34 -27.80 -16.51
N THR A 586 -47.53 -28.05 -17.06
CA THR A 586 -47.80 -28.04 -18.49
C THR A 586 -48.43 -26.71 -18.91
N LYS A 587 -48.09 -26.27 -20.11
CA LYS A 587 -48.73 -25.11 -20.74
C LYS A 587 -50.24 -25.35 -20.91
N VAL A 588 -51.04 -24.39 -20.48
CA VAL A 588 -52.51 -24.39 -20.66
C VAL A 588 -52.94 -23.26 -21.60
N PRO A 589 -54.10 -23.36 -22.28
CA PRO A 589 -54.65 -22.22 -23.01
C PRO A 589 -55.04 -21.08 -22.07
N TYR A 590 -55.28 -19.89 -22.62
CA TYR A 590 -55.66 -18.67 -21.87
C TYR A 590 -56.80 -18.90 -20.86
N SER A 591 -57.82 -19.69 -21.25
CA SER A 591 -58.97 -20.06 -20.42
C SER A 591 -58.66 -21.07 -19.30
N GLY A 592 -57.41 -21.54 -19.18
CA GLY A 592 -56.95 -22.45 -18.13
C GLY A 592 -56.02 -21.78 -17.11
N THR A 593 -55.81 -20.47 -17.22
CA THR A 593 -54.93 -19.72 -16.31
C THR A 593 -55.68 -19.32 -15.04
N LEU A 594 -55.02 -19.37 -13.88
CA LEU A 594 -55.61 -18.97 -12.60
C LEU A 594 -55.73 -17.44 -12.51
N MET A 595 -54.69 -16.75 -12.96
CA MET A 595 -54.55 -15.31 -12.95
C MET A 595 -53.60 -14.91 -14.08
N ALA A 596 -53.80 -13.72 -14.64
CA ALA A 596 -52.91 -13.22 -15.65
C ALA A 596 -52.95 -11.70 -15.77
N VAL A 597 -51.88 -11.16 -16.35
CA VAL A 597 -51.77 -9.77 -16.80
C VAL A 597 -51.41 -9.80 -18.27
N TYR A 598 -52.08 -8.98 -19.07
CA TYR A 598 -51.74 -8.78 -20.47
C TYR A 598 -51.85 -7.31 -20.88
N ILE A 599 -51.22 -6.98 -22.00
CA ILE A 599 -51.36 -5.68 -22.66
C ILE A 599 -52.37 -5.84 -23.78
N ASP A 600 -53.46 -5.08 -23.79
CA ASP A 600 -54.38 -5.08 -24.93
C ASP A 600 -54.00 -3.95 -25.90
N THR A 601 -53.20 -4.27 -26.91
CA THR A 601 -52.76 -3.26 -27.88
C THR A 601 -53.79 -2.98 -28.99
N GLN A 602 -54.89 -3.73 -29.05
CA GLN A 602 -55.95 -3.52 -30.02
C GLN A 602 -57.02 -2.54 -29.54
N SER A 603 -57.26 -2.47 -28.23
CA SER A 603 -58.34 -1.64 -27.67
C SER A 603 -57.85 -0.35 -27.03
N ASP A 604 -56.83 -0.39 -26.15
CA ASP A 604 -56.49 0.77 -25.32
C ASP A 604 -55.01 0.94 -24.95
N ASN A 605 -54.13 0.00 -25.35
CA ASN A 605 -52.71 -0.05 -24.95
C ASN A 605 -52.51 -0.04 -23.42
N LYS A 606 -53.46 -0.59 -22.65
CA LYS A 606 -53.37 -0.65 -21.19
C LYS A 606 -53.08 -2.06 -20.69
N TYR A 607 -52.59 -2.12 -19.45
CA TYR A 607 -52.51 -3.37 -18.72
C TYR A 607 -53.91 -3.80 -18.28
N ASN A 608 -54.26 -5.03 -18.62
CA ASN A 608 -55.49 -5.69 -18.27
C ASN A 608 -55.17 -6.94 -17.44
N VAL A 609 -56.04 -7.26 -16.48
CA VAL A 609 -55.88 -8.43 -15.62
C VAL A 609 -57.06 -9.38 -15.73
N ILE A 610 -56.80 -10.67 -15.58
CA ILE A 610 -57.83 -11.72 -15.49
C ILE A 610 -58.09 -11.99 -14.02
N THR A 611 -59.35 -11.87 -13.60
CA THR A 611 -59.71 -11.98 -12.19
C THR A 611 -60.23 -13.35 -11.75
N ASN A 612 -60.67 -14.23 -12.67
CA ASN A 612 -61.28 -15.50 -12.26
C ASN A 612 -61.36 -16.60 -13.34
N GLY A 613 -60.24 -17.12 -13.84
CA GLY A 613 -60.19 -18.38 -14.61
C GLY A 613 -60.82 -18.41 -16.01
N ASP A 614 -61.82 -17.58 -16.29
CA ASP A 614 -62.56 -17.53 -17.56
C ASP A 614 -62.38 -16.18 -18.27
N ALA A 615 -62.39 -16.24 -19.60
CA ALA A 615 -62.07 -15.14 -20.50
C ALA A 615 -62.97 -13.88 -20.39
N GLY A 616 -64.05 -13.95 -19.60
CA GLY A 616 -65.02 -12.86 -19.40
C GLY A 616 -64.70 -11.91 -18.24
N GLY A 617 -63.81 -12.26 -17.31
CA GLY A 617 -63.46 -11.44 -16.13
C GLY A 617 -62.29 -10.50 -16.35
N ARG A 618 -62.40 -9.58 -17.32
CA ARG A 618 -61.34 -8.60 -17.62
C ARG A 618 -61.50 -7.36 -16.75
N VAL A 619 -60.45 -6.99 -16.02
CA VAL A 619 -60.38 -5.69 -15.33
C VAL A 619 -59.27 -4.87 -15.96
N ASN A 620 -59.63 -3.68 -16.45
CA ASN A 620 -58.67 -2.71 -16.95
C ASN A 620 -58.00 -2.03 -15.74
N SER A 621 -56.68 -2.10 -15.64
CA SER A 621 -55.93 -1.46 -14.55
C SER A 621 -55.94 0.07 -14.64
N GLY A 622 -56.34 0.63 -15.79
CA GLY A 622 -56.25 2.06 -16.10
C GLY A 622 -54.84 2.52 -16.48
N VAL A 623 -53.83 1.66 -16.36
CA VAL A 623 -52.42 2.00 -16.59
C VAL A 623 -52.02 1.71 -18.04
N THR A 624 -51.63 2.75 -18.77
CA THR A 624 -51.08 2.63 -20.13
C THR A 624 -49.71 1.97 -20.10
N ALA A 625 -49.53 0.95 -20.95
CA ALA A 625 -48.28 0.24 -21.14
C ALA A 625 -47.30 1.11 -21.94
N GLN A 626 -46.02 1.06 -21.57
CA GLN A 626 -44.93 1.79 -22.22
C GLN A 626 -43.75 0.86 -22.48
N VAL A 627 -43.00 1.16 -23.54
CA VAL A 627 -41.71 0.51 -23.77
C VAL A 627 -40.77 0.88 -22.62
N GLY A 628 -40.08 -0.12 -22.09
CA GLY A 628 -39.20 -0.07 -20.93
C GLY A 628 -39.88 -0.37 -19.59
N ASP A 629 -41.21 -0.56 -19.55
CA ASP A 629 -41.89 -0.99 -18.33
C ASP A 629 -41.41 -2.37 -17.87
N ILE A 630 -41.32 -2.56 -16.55
CA ILE A 630 -41.06 -3.84 -15.90
C ILE A 630 -42.34 -4.29 -15.21
N LEU A 631 -42.98 -5.33 -15.73
CA LEU A 631 -44.16 -5.96 -15.14
C LEU A 631 -43.74 -7.11 -14.23
N ARG A 632 -44.28 -7.19 -13.03
CA ARG A 632 -43.98 -8.22 -12.03
C ARG A 632 -45.25 -8.89 -11.52
N LEU A 633 -45.23 -10.21 -11.43
CA LEU A 633 -46.19 -10.99 -10.64
C LEU A 633 -45.50 -11.49 -9.39
N ARG A 634 -46.08 -11.23 -8.22
CA ARG A 634 -45.50 -11.55 -6.91
C ARG A 634 -46.51 -12.25 -6.01
N ARG A 635 -46.13 -13.35 -5.37
CA ARG A 635 -46.85 -13.88 -4.21
C ARG A 635 -46.38 -13.19 -2.94
N ALA A 636 -47.32 -12.79 -2.11
CA ALA A 636 -47.12 -12.37 -0.74
C ALA A 636 -48.19 -13.00 0.16
N GLY A 637 -47.79 -13.97 0.97
CA GLY A 637 -48.67 -14.81 1.75
C GLY A 637 -49.73 -15.51 0.89
N SER A 638 -51.00 -15.25 1.20
CA SER A 638 -52.17 -15.78 0.47
C SER A 638 -52.65 -14.87 -0.66
N SER A 639 -51.84 -13.90 -1.08
CA SER A 639 -52.19 -12.97 -2.16
C SER A 639 -51.18 -13.02 -3.30
N PHE A 640 -51.68 -12.82 -4.51
CA PHE A 640 -50.85 -12.49 -5.67
C PHE A 640 -51.05 -11.03 -6.04
N VAL A 641 -49.97 -10.38 -6.44
CA VAL A 641 -49.97 -8.97 -6.81
C VAL A 641 -49.33 -8.82 -8.18
N ALA A 642 -50.05 -8.18 -9.10
CA ALA A 642 -49.50 -7.66 -10.35
C ALA A 642 -49.01 -6.23 -10.11
N GLU A 643 -47.78 -5.93 -10.50
CA GLU A 643 -47.15 -4.63 -10.23
C GLU A 643 -46.27 -4.18 -11.40
N ILE A 644 -46.08 -2.87 -11.59
CA ILE A 644 -45.25 -2.31 -12.66
C ILE A 644 -44.22 -1.33 -12.10
N ALA A 645 -43.02 -1.33 -12.67
CA ALA A 645 -42.02 -0.28 -12.50
C ALA A 645 -41.69 0.36 -13.85
N ARG A 646 -41.56 1.69 -13.91
CA ARG A 646 -41.22 2.41 -15.15
C ARG A 646 -39.71 2.31 -15.41
N ALA A 647 -39.31 2.39 -16.69
CA ALA A 647 -37.92 2.26 -17.18
C ALA A 647 -36.87 3.16 -16.50
N GLY A 648 -37.31 4.23 -15.82
CA GLY A 648 -36.46 5.18 -15.07
C GLY A 648 -36.45 5.01 -13.55
N ALA A 649 -37.21 4.05 -12.98
CA ALA A 649 -37.33 3.85 -11.53
C ALA A 649 -37.51 2.36 -11.16
N PRO A 650 -36.47 1.51 -11.29
CA PRO A 650 -36.58 0.07 -11.05
C PRO A 650 -36.76 -0.33 -9.58
N THR A 651 -36.79 0.63 -8.65
CA THR A 651 -36.86 0.39 -7.20
C THR A 651 -38.26 0.56 -6.60
N SER A 652 -39.23 1.08 -7.36
CA SER A 652 -40.61 1.28 -6.90
C SER A 652 -41.60 0.63 -7.85
N PHE A 653 -42.36 -0.35 -7.34
CA PHE A 653 -43.39 -1.06 -8.08
C PHE A 653 -44.78 -0.53 -7.66
N ALA A 654 -45.58 -0.10 -8.64
CA ALA A 654 -46.97 0.29 -8.45
C ALA A 654 -47.88 -0.91 -8.68
N SER A 655 -48.82 -1.18 -7.78
CA SER A 655 -49.77 -2.28 -7.94
C SER A 655 -50.77 -1.99 -9.07
N LEU A 656 -50.91 -2.94 -9.99
CA LEU A 656 -51.99 -2.99 -10.98
C LEU A 656 -53.22 -3.67 -10.43
N TYR A 657 -53.02 -4.78 -9.71
CA TYR A 657 -54.11 -5.59 -9.18
C TYR A 657 -53.60 -6.53 -8.08
N THR A 658 -54.49 -6.87 -7.14
CA THR A 658 -54.22 -7.85 -6.09
C THR A 658 -55.31 -8.92 -6.09
N TRP A 659 -54.90 -10.18 -6.28
CA TRP A 659 -55.74 -11.35 -6.06
C TRP A 659 -55.58 -11.83 -4.63
N SER A 660 -56.58 -11.59 -3.79
CA SER A 660 -56.61 -12.05 -2.40
C SER A 660 -57.19 -13.47 -2.29
N GLY A 661 -56.86 -14.18 -1.20
CA GLY A 661 -57.47 -15.48 -0.88
C GLY A 661 -57.07 -16.62 -1.81
N GLN A 662 -55.89 -16.51 -2.43
CA GLN A 662 -55.36 -17.49 -3.37
C GLN A 662 -54.76 -18.70 -2.65
N THR A 663 -54.68 -19.83 -3.35
CA THR A 663 -54.12 -21.05 -2.78
C THR A 663 -52.64 -20.88 -2.44
N THR A 664 -52.21 -21.44 -1.31
CA THR A 664 -50.78 -21.55 -0.96
C THR A 664 -50.11 -22.71 -1.69
N GLY A 665 -50.77 -23.32 -2.68
CA GLY A 665 -50.23 -24.43 -3.45
C GLY A 665 -49.02 -24.04 -4.28
N ALA A 666 -48.38 -25.06 -4.85
CA ALA A 666 -47.38 -24.86 -5.88
C ALA A 666 -48.04 -24.22 -7.11
N VAL A 667 -47.47 -23.15 -7.64
CA VAL A 667 -48.00 -22.48 -8.83
C VAL A 667 -46.94 -22.32 -9.91
N TYR A 668 -47.34 -22.29 -11.17
CA TYR A 668 -46.42 -22.28 -12.30
C TYR A 668 -46.59 -21.01 -13.12
N PHE A 669 -45.49 -20.31 -13.39
CA PHE A 669 -45.51 -19.14 -14.25
C PHE A 669 -45.46 -19.54 -15.73
N GLN A 670 -46.37 -18.94 -16.50
CA GLN A 670 -46.53 -19.12 -17.93
C GLN A 670 -46.42 -17.76 -18.63
N VAL A 671 -45.73 -17.74 -19.77
CA VAL A 671 -45.67 -16.57 -20.66
C VAL A 671 -46.29 -16.97 -21.99
N ASP A 672 -47.22 -16.16 -22.49
CA ASP A 672 -47.83 -16.33 -23.81
C ASP A 672 -47.77 -15.03 -24.62
N VAL A 673 -47.67 -15.20 -25.93
CA VAL A 673 -47.92 -14.14 -26.91
C VAL A 673 -48.90 -14.72 -27.93
N SER A 674 -49.92 -13.93 -28.30
CA SER A 674 -50.93 -14.34 -29.28
C SER A 674 -50.94 -13.40 -30.48
N GLY A 675 -51.22 -13.90 -31.69
CA GLY A 675 -51.57 -13.05 -32.85
C GLY A 675 -51.40 -13.64 -34.26
N ALA A 676 -52.24 -13.20 -35.20
CA ALA A 676 -52.19 -13.58 -36.62
C ALA A 676 -51.27 -12.63 -37.38
N ASN A 677 -50.22 -13.14 -38.05
CA ASN A 677 -49.26 -12.41 -38.91
C ASN A 677 -48.14 -11.58 -38.23
N ALA A 678 -47.45 -12.13 -37.21
CA ALA A 678 -46.23 -11.51 -36.68
C ALA A 678 -44.94 -12.14 -37.24
N ALA A 679 -44.25 -11.42 -38.13
CA ALA A 679 -42.83 -11.63 -38.38
C ALA A 679 -42.04 -11.18 -37.13
N ALA A 680 -41.31 -12.12 -36.52
CA ALA A 680 -40.25 -11.94 -35.52
C ALA A 680 -40.48 -10.84 -34.46
N GLN A 681 -41.17 -11.16 -33.37
CA GLN A 681 -41.21 -10.29 -32.18
C GLN A 681 -40.40 -10.88 -31.04
N ASN A 682 -39.51 -10.04 -30.48
CA ASN A 682 -38.54 -10.40 -29.44
C ASN A 682 -39.07 -9.96 -28.07
N VAL A 683 -39.39 -10.90 -27.18
CA VAL A 683 -39.60 -10.64 -25.74
C VAL A 683 -38.22 -10.62 -25.09
N THR A 684 -37.58 -9.45 -25.04
CA THR A 684 -36.11 -9.37 -24.90
C THR A 684 -35.56 -9.46 -23.47
N THR A 685 -36.39 -9.49 -22.42
CA THR A 685 -35.88 -9.51 -21.05
C THR A 685 -36.81 -10.21 -20.06
N MET A 686 -36.46 -11.44 -19.68
CA MET A 686 -36.98 -12.07 -18.45
C MET A 686 -35.99 -11.93 -17.31
N GLY A 687 -36.45 -11.25 -16.25
CA GLY A 687 -35.78 -11.12 -14.97
C GLY A 687 -36.48 -11.95 -13.91
N ILE A 688 -36.00 -13.16 -13.63
CA ILE A 688 -36.53 -13.99 -12.53
C ILE A 688 -35.61 -13.83 -11.33
N SER A 689 -36.10 -13.22 -10.25
CA SER A 689 -35.41 -13.04 -8.96
C SER A 689 -36.12 -13.83 -7.85
#